data_AF-A0A8D2D9F1-F1
#
_entry.id   AF-A0A8D2D9F1-F1
#
_cell.length_a   1.000
_cell.length_b   1.000
_cell.length_c   1.000
_cell.angle_alpha   90.00
_cell.angle_beta   90.00
_cell.angle_gamma   90.00
#
_symmetry.space_group_name_H-M   'P 1'
#
loop_
_entity.id
_entity.type
_entity.pdbx_description
1 polymer ?
#
loop_
_entity_poly.entity_id
_entity_poly.type
_entity_poly.pdbx_seq_one_letter_code
_entity_poly.pdbx_strand_id
1 'polypeptide(L)'
;MASCRTCDLRVLVVIACGLLTAIILGLGIWRTVIRMQRVTVAPESSSPIAFCRNGGTWENGRCICTEEWKGLRCTIANFCENSTYMSFTFGRIPVGRYGTSLQTCDKNTLNAGSPIATRMCSQSKYGEIELQNATIGNCNENLETLENQIDNITMDSKNISTEAQILTSDASKLTAENITSATRVVGQLFNESRKAEAEAKKVAVTTVSQLLDASEDAFQRAAATDNSKAFTTLIEQMESYSLTLGNESVVEPNIAIQTVHLEDSSGSTGVRFSVFKGSSESLVSGSTSVDPNVDRLDPDGRIELQILLSSQKSTNVCGFVVYQNNKLFQSKTFTAKSDFSQKIISSKVNESEQDPTVSVEMVFSPKYNQKEYQLHAYACVYWNFLTKDWDTYGCYKDKIADGFLGCRCNHTTNFAVLMTFKKDYKYPESLDILSNIGCALSIAGLALTIIFQIVTRKVRKTSVTWVLVSLCTSMLIFNLIFVFGIENSNKNLKISESNTDIDVENNEMLTKDTIDIPNPSCTAIAALLHYFLLVTFTWNGLSATQLYFLLIRTMKPLPQHFIIFISLIGWGVPAIVVAVTVGIIYSQSGNNSNWELDYRQEEICWLAIPNSNDFIKSPFLWSFIIPTTILLISNVVILIIITVKVLWKNNQDLTSTKKFSSLKKILSTLSIAVIFGVTWILAYFMLIDDDDVRIVFSYIFCLFNTTQGFQIFYLYTVRTKIFQNEASKVLKSLSSSFGRVTSLPSVTPLRLRVRVYNMLRSLPVLHEHFRLLESSEEEKTLSESYQANSSI
;
A
#
# COMPACT_ATOMS: atom_id res chain seq x y z
N MET A 1 39.51 1.93 62.89
CA MET A 1 39.41 1.19 61.61
C MET A 1 37.96 1.09 61.21
N ALA A 2 37.68 1.54 59.98
CA ALA A 2 36.50 1.35 59.13
C ALA A 2 35.12 1.09 59.78
N SER A 3 34.32 2.16 59.92
CA SER A 3 32.86 2.04 59.85
C SER A 3 32.47 2.04 58.37
N CYS A 4 32.08 0.87 57.89
CA CYS A 4 31.60 0.64 56.53
C CYS A 4 30.25 1.37 56.38
N ARG A 5 30.21 2.46 55.61
CA ARG A 5 28.96 3.12 55.22
C ARG A 5 28.14 2.14 54.38
N THR A 6 27.06 1.62 54.95
CA THR A 6 25.96 1.01 54.23
C THR A 6 25.41 2.03 53.25
N CYS A 7 25.77 1.88 51.97
CA CYS A 7 25.21 2.67 50.89
C CYS A 7 23.73 2.28 50.79
N ASP A 8 22.82 3.18 51.16
CA ASP A 8 21.38 2.94 51.10
C ASP A 8 21.00 2.67 49.63
N LEU A 9 20.61 1.42 49.35
CA LEU A 9 20.26 0.94 48.01
C LEU A 9 19.22 1.85 47.33
N ARG A 10 18.37 2.53 48.12
CA ARG A 10 17.39 3.52 47.60
C ARG A 10 18.07 4.75 47.00
N VAL A 11 19.14 5.24 47.63
CA VAL A 11 19.91 6.40 47.15
C VAL A 11 20.69 6.03 45.89
N LEU A 12 21.27 4.82 45.85
CA LEU A 12 21.98 4.33 44.67
C LEU A 12 21.05 4.14 43.47
N VAL A 13 19.84 3.61 43.69
CA VAL A 13 18.81 3.44 42.65
C VAL A 13 18.29 4.79 42.15
N VAL A 14 18.10 5.78 43.03
CA VAL A 14 17.68 7.14 42.64
C VAL A 14 18.78 7.86 41.84
N ILE A 15 20.05 7.71 42.22
CA ILE A 15 21.18 8.30 41.48
C ILE A 15 21.35 7.61 40.12
N ALA A 16 21.29 6.28 40.07
CA ALA A 16 21.39 5.53 38.81
C ALA A 16 20.22 5.84 37.87
N CYS A 17 18.99 5.96 38.39
CA CYS A 17 17.83 6.37 37.58
C CYS A 17 17.90 7.83 37.14
N GLY A 18 18.39 8.74 37.99
CA GLY A 18 18.62 10.14 37.63
C GLY A 18 19.63 10.27 36.50
N LEU A 19 20.73 9.51 36.57
CA LEU A 19 21.73 9.42 35.50
C LEU A 19 21.14 8.79 34.23
N LEU A 20 20.42 7.68 34.34
CA LEU A 20 19.81 7.01 33.18
C LEU A 20 18.78 7.91 32.48
N THR A 21 17.92 8.58 33.24
CA THR A 21 16.93 9.54 32.68
C THR A 21 17.60 10.78 32.10
N ALA A 22 18.67 11.29 32.72
CA ALA A 22 19.46 12.39 32.16
C ALA A 22 20.20 11.99 30.88
N ILE A 23 20.71 10.77 30.79
CA ILE A 23 21.35 10.23 29.58
C ILE A 23 20.31 10.05 28.47
N ILE A 24 19.14 9.48 28.77
CA ILE A 24 18.06 9.27 27.78
C ILE A 24 17.50 10.61 27.29
N LEU A 25 17.22 11.55 28.20
CA LEU A 25 16.77 12.90 27.84
C LEU A 25 17.87 13.68 27.11
N GLY A 26 19.13 13.53 27.54
CA GLY A 26 20.29 14.17 26.91
C GLY A 26 20.51 13.68 25.48
N LEU A 27 20.44 12.37 25.24
CA LEU A 27 20.52 11.78 23.90
C LEU A 27 19.32 12.19 23.02
N GLY A 28 18.12 12.28 23.61
CA GLY A 28 16.92 12.77 22.92
C GLY A 28 17.03 14.24 22.51
N ILE A 29 17.49 15.11 23.41
CA ILE A 29 17.70 16.55 23.16
C ILE A 29 18.87 16.77 22.17
N TRP A 30 19.96 16.02 22.31
CA TRP A 30 21.10 16.09 21.39
C TRP A 30 20.68 15.74 19.96
N ARG A 31 19.86 14.69 19.79
CA ARG A 31 19.29 14.31 18.48
C ARG A 31 18.34 15.34 17.91
N THR A 32 17.47 15.96 18.72
CA THR A 32 16.56 17.00 18.21
C THR A 32 17.31 18.28 17.81
N VAL A 33 18.37 18.65 18.52
CA VAL A 33 19.23 19.79 18.17
C VAL A 33 20.01 19.53 16.86
N ILE A 34 20.56 18.33 16.68
CA ILE A 34 21.24 17.94 15.42
C ILE A 34 20.26 17.94 14.23
N ARG A 35 19.00 17.52 14.43
CA ARG A 35 17.98 17.58 13.37
C ARG A 35 17.55 19.02 13.05
N MET A 36 17.38 19.90 14.04
CA MET A 36 17.05 21.31 13.77
C MET A 36 18.16 22.05 13.01
N GLN A 37 19.44 21.71 13.24
CA GLN A 37 20.56 22.31 12.49
C GLN A 37 20.64 21.89 11.01
N ARG A 38 19.97 20.79 10.59
CA ARG A 38 19.86 20.41 9.17
C ARG A 38 18.69 21.03 8.44
N VAL A 39 17.80 21.75 9.14
CA VAL A 39 16.67 22.45 8.54
C VAL A 39 17.11 23.87 8.16
N THR A 40 17.92 23.97 7.10
CA THR A 40 18.02 25.21 6.31
C THR A 40 17.44 24.94 4.93
N VAL A 41 16.18 25.35 4.80
CA VAL A 41 15.47 25.81 3.59
C VAL A 41 15.69 24.97 2.32
N ALA A 42 14.81 23.99 2.11
CA ALA A 42 14.39 23.67 0.75
C ALA A 42 13.17 24.57 0.43
N PRO A 43 13.16 25.30 -0.70
CA PRO A 43 12.02 26.10 -1.07
C PRO A 43 10.86 25.17 -1.44
N GLU A 44 9.68 25.45 -0.90
CA GLU A 44 8.42 24.88 -1.36
C GLU A 44 8.29 25.17 -2.86
N SER A 45 8.28 24.11 -3.67
CA SER A 45 7.90 24.23 -5.07
C SER A 45 6.42 24.62 -5.10
N SER A 46 6.15 25.89 -5.39
CA SER A 46 4.84 26.38 -5.76
C SER A 46 4.29 25.49 -6.88
N SER A 47 3.29 24.68 -6.58
CA SER A 47 2.50 23.99 -7.59
C SER A 47 1.86 25.06 -8.49
N PRO A 48 2.05 25.02 -9.82
CA PRO A 48 1.28 25.89 -10.69
C PRO A 48 -0.19 25.44 -10.62
N ILE A 49 -1.07 26.41 -10.44
CA ILE A 49 -2.53 26.31 -10.65
C ILE A 49 -2.81 25.43 -11.89
N ALA A 50 -3.70 24.44 -11.74
CA ALA A 50 -4.05 23.40 -12.71
C ALA A 50 -3.94 23.82 -14.19
N PHE A 51 -2.80 23.51 -14.82
CA PHE A 51 -2.52 23.85 -16.22
C PHE A 51 -3.30 22.96 -17.19
N CYS A 52 -3.56 21.71 -16.80
CA CYS A 52 -4.38 20.75 -17.54
C CYS A 52 -5.85 20.83 -17.10
N ARG A 53 -6.77 20.74 -18.06
CA ARG A 53 -8.22 20.78 -17.83
C ARG A 53 -8.84 19.39 -18.06
N ASN A 54 -10.12 19.25 -17.72
CA ASN A 54 -10.95 18.06 -18.00
C ASN A 54 -10.34 16.72 -17.56
N GLY A 55 -9.73 16.70 -16.37
CA GLY A 55 -9.12 15.49 -15.81
C GLY A 55 -7.73 15.16 -16.36
N GLY A 56 -7.13 16.02 -17.19
CA GLY A 56 -5.77 15.82 -17.66
C GLY A 56 -4.71 16.01 -16.56
N THR A 57 -3.63 15.22 -16.64
CA THR A 57 -2.48 15.27 -15.71
C THR A 57 -1.29 15.99 -16.37
N TRP A 58 -0.51 16.75 -15.60
CA TRP A 58 0.69 17.42 -16.11
C TRP A 58 1.92 16.54 -15.90
N GLU A 59 2.53 16.09 -16.99
CA GLU A 59 3.71 15.22 -16.98
C GLU A 59 4.76 15.74 -17.97
N ASN A 60 6.01 15.90 -17.51
CA ASN A 60 7.18 16.25 -18.34
C ASN A 60 6.97 17.44 -19.30
N GLY A 61 6.26 18.49 -18.87
CA GLY A 61 6.07 19.71 -19.66
C GLY A 61 4.89 19.68 -20.63
N ARG A 62 4.04 18.63 -20.61
CA ARG A 62 2.80 18.55 -21.40
C ARG A 62 1.64 17.99 -20.58
N CYS A 63 0.41 18.22 -21.05
CA CYS A 63 -0.77 17.55 -20.49
C CYS A 63 -1.00 16.18 -21.14
N ILE A 64 -1.24 15.18 -20.30
CA ILE A 64 -1.81 13.88 -20.68
C ILE A 64 -3.31 13.97 -20.46
N CYS A 65 -4.09 13.66 -21.49
CA CYS A 65 -5.53 13.84 -21.51
C CYS A 65 -6.25 12.50 -21.37
N THR A 66 -7.44 12.54 -20.78
CA THR A 66 -8.39 11.43 -20.88
C THR A 66 -8.80 11.24 -22.34
N GLU A 67 -9.26 10.06 -22.74
CA GLU A 67 -9.53 9.73 -24.15
C GLU A 67 -10.56 10.66 -24.82
N GLU A 68 -11.47 11.22 -24.02
CA GLU A 68 -12.47 12.21 -24.44
C GLU A 68 -11.87 13.59 -24.78
N TRP A 69 -10.62 13.87 -24.44
CA TRP A 69 -10.04 15.19 -24.61
C TRP A 69 -8.67 15.13 -25.28
N LYS A 70 -8.35 16.16 -26.05
CA LYS A 70 -7.06 16.30 -26.73
C LYS A 70 -6.55 17.74 -26.71
N GLY A 71 -5.36 17.92 -27.28
CA GLY A 71 -4.66 19.19 -27.37
C GLY A 71 -3.75 19.46 -26.17
N LEU A 72 -2.93 20.52 -26.27
CA LEU A 72 -1.87 20.84 -25.31
C LEU A 72 -2.33 21.00 -23.85
N ARG A 73 -3.62 21.29 -23.63
CA ARG A 73 -4.22 21.49 -22.30
C ARG A 73 -5.45 20.63 -22.03
N CYS A 74 -5.74 19.63 -22.88
CA CYS A 74 -6.93 18.78 -22.78
C CYS A 74 -8.26 19.55 -22.86
N THR A 75 -8.31 20.55 -23.74
CA THR A 75 -9.50 21.42 -23.92
C THR A 75 -10.25 21.17 -25.21
N ILE A 76 -9.69 20.39 -26.13
CA ILE A 76 -10.32 20.08 -27.42
C ILE A 76 -11.08 18.77 -27.25
N ALA A 77 -12.38 18.76 -27.55
CA ALA A 77 -13.19 17.54 -27.48
C ALA A 77 -12.65 16.48 -28.47
N ASN A 78 -12.62 15.24 -28.01
CA ASN A 78 -12.22 14.06 -28.76
C ASN A 78 -13.27 12.95 -28.60
N PHE A 79 -14.55 13.33 -28.60
CA PHE A 79 -15.68 12.41 -28.54
C PHE A 79 -16.84 12.91 -29.39
N CYS A 80 -17.70 11.97 -29.75
CA CYS A 80 -19.03 12.22 -30.24
C CYS A 80 -20.00 12.35 -29.05
N GLU A 81 -20.87 13.37 -29.08
CA GLU A 81 -21.85 13.61 -28.02
C GLU A 81 -22.94 12.52 -27.96
N ASN A 82 -23.68 12.49 -26.84
CA ASN A 82 -24.83 11.61 -26.67
C ASN A 82 -25.79 11.72 -27.87
N SER A 83 -26.21 10.57 -28.39
CA SER A 83 -27.01 10.53 -29.61
C SER A 83 -28.07 9.43 -29.58
N THR A 84 -29.09 9.60 -30.41
CA THR A 84 -30.10 8.57 -30.66
C THR A 84 -30.16 8.25 -32.15
N TYR A 85 -30.28 6.97 -32.49
CA TYR A 85 -30.39 6.49 -33.87
C TYR A 85 -31.28 5.25 -33.91
N MET A 86 -32.30 5.24 -34.77
CA MET A 86 -33.27 4.13 -34.89
C MET A 86 -33.84 3.63 -33.54
N SER A 87 -34.15 4.55 -32.62
CA SER A 87 -34.65 4.27 -31.25
C SER A 87 -33.63 3.69 -30.26
N PHE A 88 -32.36 3.56 -30.66
CA PHE A 88 -31.25 3.21 -29.76
C PHE A 88 -30.55 4.48 -29.25
N THR A 89 -30.14 4.45 -27.99
CA THR A 89 -29.47 5.57 -27.33
C THR A 89 -28.02 5.21 -27.09
N PHE A 90 -27.11 6.12 -27.43
CA PHE A 90 -25.68 5.98 -27.25
C PHE A 90 -25.18 7.11 -26.33
N GLY A 91 -24.31 6.76 -25.38
CA GLY A 91 -23.58 7.72 -24.57
C GLY A 91 -22.53 8.47 -25.39
N ARG A 92 -21.61 9.15 -24.70
CA ARG A 92 -20.44 9.75 -25.33
C ARG A 92 -19.50 8.66 -25.82
N ILE A 93 -18.95 8.85 -27.01
CA ILE A 93 -18.09 7.86 -27.66
C ILE A 93 -16.77 8.55 -28.03
N PRO A 94 -15.62 8.14 -27.46
CA PRO A 94 -14.33 8.66 -27.87
C PRO A 94 -14.05 8.41 -29.37
N VAL A 95 -13.36 9.34 -30.01
CA VAL A 95 -12.97 9.20 -31.43
C VAL A 95 -12.07 7.98 -31.60
N GLY A 96 -12.36 7.15 -32.60
CA GLY A 96 -11.68 5.88 -32.87
C GLY A 96 -12.25 4.69 -32.11
N ARG A 97 -13.29 4.89 -31.27
CA ARG A 97 -13.95 3.79 -30.54
C ARG A 97 -15.39 3.57 -31.03
N TYR A 98 -15.88 2.36 -30.74
CA TYR A 98 -17.28 2.00 -30.85
C TYR A 98 -17.98 2.25 -29.52
N GLY A 99 -19.12 2.92 -29.56
CA GLY A 99 -20.03 3.04 -28.42
C GLY A 99 -21.18 2.06 -28.54
N THR A 100 -21.60 1.52 -27.40
CA THR A 100 -22.68 0.55 -27.31
C THR A 100 -24.02 1.23 -27.05
N SER A 101 -25.10 0.62 -27.53
CA SER A 101 -26.45 1.06 -27.18
C SER A 101 -26.73 0.80 -25.69
N LEU A 102 -27.48 1.70 -25.05
CA LEU A 102 -27.98 1.50 -23.69
C LEU A 102 -29.03 0.38 -23.62
N GLN A 103 -29.72 0.14 -24.74
CA GLN A 103 -30.64 -0.99 -24.89
C GLN A 103 -29.85 -2.28 -25.08
N THR A 104 -30.25 -3.32 -24.36
CA THR A 104 -29.61 -4.65 -24.37
C THR A 104 -30.58 -5.73 -24.81
N CYS A 105 -30.07 -6.83 -25.35
CA CYS A 105 -30.84 -7.99 -25.76
C CYS A 105 -31.65 -8.59 -24.58
N ASP A 106 -32.87 -9.05 -24.89
CA ASP A 106 -33.82 -9.57 -23.90
C ASP A 106 -33.34 -10.86 -23.24
N LYS A 107 -33.83 -11.14 -22.02
CA LYS A 107 -33.46 -12.33 -21.22
C LYS A 107 -33.74 -13.68 -21.89
N ASN A 108 -34.57 -13.71 -22.93
CA ASN A 108 -34.96 -14.92 -23.65
C ASN A 108 -34.08 -15.21 -24.88
N THR A 109 -33.03 -14.42 -25.09
CA THR A 109 -32.13 -14.52 -26.26
C THR A 109 -30.77 -15.11 -25.87
N LEU A 110 -30.01 -15.60 -26.85
CA LEU A 110 -28.73 -16.29 -26.59
C LEU A 110 -27.64 -15.39 -26.01
N ASN A 111 -27.69 -14.08 -26.29
CA ASN A 111 -26.72 -13.09 -25.79
C ASN A 111 -27.36 -12.06 -24.84
N ALA A 112 -28.38 -12.48 -24.08
CA ALA A 112 -29.09 -11.64 -23.11
C ALA A 112 -28.18 -10.69 -22.30
N GLY A 113 -28.53 -9.40 -22.26
CA GLY A 113 -27.73 -8.37 -21.57
C GLY A 113 -26.57 -7.76 -22.38
N SER A 114 -26.29 -8.29 -23.58
CA SER A 114 -25.37 -7.67 -24.56
C SER A 114 -26.04 -6.47 -25.24
N PRO A 115 -25.28 -5.45 -25.67
CA PRO A 115 -25.84 -4.31 -26.40
C PRO A 115 -26.42 -4.75 -27.75
N ILE A 116 -27.57 -4.17 -28.14
CA ILE A 116 -28.26 -4.50 -29.40
C ILE A 116 -27.55 -3.86 -30.61
N ALA A 117 -26.94 -2.70 -30.42
CA ALA A 117 -26.30 -1.97 -31.51
C ALA A 117 -24.99 -1.32 -31.06
N THR A 118 -24.08 -1.14 -32.00
CA THR A 118 -22.85 -0.35 -31.83
C THR A 118 -22.81 0.79 -32.82
N ARG A 119 -22.00 1.81 -32.52
CA ARG A 119 -21.82 2.97 -33.38
C ARG A 119 -20.40 3.49 -33.26
N MET A 120 -19.73 3.71 -34.39
CA MET A 120 -18.37 4.24 -34.39
C MET A 120 -18.37 5.78 -34.37
N CYS A 121 -17.49 6.35 -33.56
CA CYS A 121 -17.12 7.76 -33.65
C CYS A 121 -15.83 7.87 -34.46
N SER A 122 -15.89 8.37 -35.69
CA SER A 122 -14.73 8.51 -36.58
C SER A 122 -14.31 9.97 -36.74
N GLN A 123 -13.09 10.15 -37.25
CA GLN A 123 -12.61 11.45 -37.67
C GLN A 123 -12.55 11.50 -39.20
N SER A 124 -13.18 12.50 -39.79
CA SER A 124 -13.17 12.70 -41.24
C SER A 124 -11.77 13.10 -41.72
N LYS A 125 -11.53 13.02 -43.04
CA LYS A 125 -10.26 13.45 -43.66
C LYS A 125 -9.90 14.91 -43.38
N TYR A 126 -10.90 15.75 -43.07
CA TYR A 126 -10.72 17.16 -42.72
C TYR A 126 -10.58 17.42 -41.22
N GLY A 127 -10.54 16.36 -40.41
CA GLY A 127 -10.37 16.44 -38.97
C GLY A 127 -11.66 16.64 -38.17
N GLU A 128 -12.83 16.65 -38.84
CA GLU A 128 -14.13 16.77 -38.18
C GLU A 128 -14.55 15.46 -37.52
N ILE A 129 -15.18 15.53 -36.35
CA ILE A 129 -15.65 14.36 -35.62
C ILE A 129 -17.06 14.02 -36.11
N GLU A 130 -17.24 12.79 -36.59
CA GLU A 130 -18.50 12.33 -37.14
C GLU A 130 -18.93 10.99 -36.54
N LEU A 131 -20.24 10.86 -36.32
CA LEU A 131 -20.84 9.60 -35.90
C LEU A 131 -21.28 8.80 -37.13
N GLN A 132 -20.76 7.59 -37.28
CA GLN A 132 -21.18 6.69 -38.34
C GLN A 132 -22.60 6.15 -38.12
N ASN A 133 -23.15 5.43 -39.10
CA ASN A 133 -24.43 4.75 -38.94
C ASN A 133 -24.32 3.66 -37.87
N ALA A 134 -25.41 3.43 -37.13
CA ALA A 134 -25.43 2.36 -36.14
C ALA A 134 -25.51 0.99 -36.84
N THR A 135 -24.77 0.03 -36.30
CA THR A 135 -24.80 -1.36 -36.74
C THR A 135 -25.61 -2.15 -35.72
N ILE A 136 -26.64 -2.84 -36.20
CA ILE A 136 -27.55 -3.62 -35.36
C ILE A 136 -27.06 -5.06 -35.36
N GLY A 137 -26.83 -5.61 -34.17
CA GLY A 137 -26.40 -6.99 -33.98
C GLY A 137 -27.56 -7.96 -33.83
N ASN A 138 -27.27 -9.25 -34.00
CA ASN A 138 -28.24 -10.31 -33.84
C ASN A 138 -28.29 -10.83 -32.39
N CYS A 139 -29.40 -10.57 -31.68
CA CYS A 139 -29.57 -11.07 -30.31
C CYS A 139 -29.64 -12.62 -30.21
N ASN A 140 -29.86 -13.31 -31.33
CA ASN A 140 -29.90 -14.77 -31.36
C ASN A 140 -28.54 -15.39 -31.74
N GLU A 141 -27.45 -14.61 -31.70
CA GLU A 141 -26.10 -15.09 -31.93
C GLU A 141 -25.18 -14.75 -30.75
N ASN A 142 -24.26 -15.67 -30.46
CA ASN A 142 -23.19 -15.50 -29.49
C ASN A 142 -21.84 -15.94 -30.10
N LEU A 143 -20.74 -15.67 -29.41
CA LEU A 143 -19.40 -15.94 -29.92
C LEU A 143 -19.14 -17.43 -30.22
N GLU A 144 -19.76 -18.34 -29.46
CA GLU A 144 -19.68 -19.79 -29.70
C GLU A 144 -20.42 -20.20 -30.97
N THR A 145 -21.59 -19.60 -31.25
CA THR A 145 -22.30 -19.84 -32.52
C THR A 145 -21.52 -19.30 -33.71
N LEU A 146 -20.89 -18.13 -33.59
CA LEU A 146 -20.04 -17.56 -34.64
C LEU A 146 -18.81 -18.43 -34.91
N GLU A 147 -18.24 -19.01 -33.86
CA GLU A 147 -17.14 -19.96 -33.96
C GLU A 147 -17.51 -21.20 -34.80
N ASN A 148 -18.70 -21.75 -34.61
CA ASN A 148 -19.16 -22.88 -35.42
C ASN A 148 -19.47 -22.48 -36.87
N GLN A 149 -19.89 -21.23 -37.11
CA GLN A 149 -20.20 -20.72 -38.44
C GLN A 149 -18.95 -20.45 -39.28
N ILE A 150 -17.88 -19.90 -38.67
CA ILE A 150 -16.66 -19.53 -39.38
C ILE A 150 -15.90 -20.75 -39.95
N ASP A 151 -16.14 -21.94 -39.41
CA ASP A 151 -15.54 -23.17 -39.92
C ASP A 151 -16.05 -23.55 -41.33
N ASN A 152 -17.24 -23.09 -41.74
CA ASN A 152 -17.95 -23.58 -42.92
C ASN A 152 -18.10 -22.58 -44.10
N ILE A 153 -17.71 -21.30 -44.03
CA ILE A 153 -18.06 -20.32 -45.09
C ILE A 153 -16.98 -19.24 -45.39
N THR A 154 -16.80 -18.91 -46.68
CA THR A 154 -16.03 -17.76 -47.21
C THR A 154 -16.90 -16.52 -47.51
N MET A 155 -18.21 -16.68 -47.79
CA MET A 155 -19.12 -15.60 -48.23
C MET A 155 -19.72 -14.72 -47.11
N ASP A 156 -19.76 -15.17 -45.84
CA ASP A 156 -20.39 -14.43 -44.73
C ASP A 156 -19.37 -13.78 -43.78
N SER A 157 -18.09 -13.73 -44.18
CA SER A 157 -16.99 -13.24 -43.32
C SER A 157 -17.23 -11.83 -42.77
N LYS A 158 -17.86 -10.95 -43.55
CA LYS A 158 -18.22 -9.60 -43.11
C LYS A 158 -19.27 -9.59 -42.00
N ASN A 159 -20.31 -10.43 -42.11
CA ASN A 159 -21.35 -10.53 -41.09
C ASN A 159 -20.77 -11.07 -39.78
N ILE A 160 -20.02 -12.18 -39.86
CA ILE A 160 -19.37 -12.80 -38.70
C ILE A 160 -18.44 -11.82 -37.99
N SER A 161 -17.61 -11.08 -38.74
CA SER A 161 -16.71 -10.10 -38.15
C SER A 161 -17.46 -8.95 -37.48
N THR A 162 -18.58 -8.52 -38.07
CA THR A 162 -19.40 -7.43 -37.53
C THR A 162 -20.09 -7.86 -36.23
N GLU A 163 -20.68 -9.06 -36.19
CA GLU A 163 -21.28 -9.60 -34.97
C GLU A 163 -20.24 -9.84 -33.87
N ALA A 164 -19.05 -10.35 -34.22
CA ALA A 164 -17.95 -10.49 -33.26
C ALA A 164 -17.52 -9.14 -32.65
N GLN A 165 -17.44 -8.08 -33.45
CA GLN A 165 -17.18 -6.72 -32.99
C GLN A 165 -18.28 -6.24 -32.02
N ILE A 166 -19.55 -6.47 -32.33
CA ILE A 166 -20.67 -6.06 -31.47
C ILE A 166 -20.62 -6.78 -30.13
N LEU A 167 -20.45 -8.10 -30.15
CA LEU A 167 -20.39 -8.93 -28.93
C LEU A 167 -19.18 -8.63 -28.05
N THR A 168 -18.11 -8.05 -28.59
CA THR A 168 -16.88 -7.69 -27.87
C THR A 168 -16.80 -6.21 -27.48
N SER A 169 -17.77 -5.39 -27.88
CA SER A 169 -17.76 -3.94 -27.66
C SER A 169 -17.81 -3.49 -26.20
N ASP A 170 -18.43 -4.27 -25.30
CA ASP A 170 -18.43 -4.03 -23.86
C ASP A 170 -17.39 -4.93 -23.16
N ALA A 171 -16.13 -4.50 -23.20
CA ALA A 171 -14.99 -5.27 -22.68
C ALA A 171 -15.11 -5.59 -21.18
N SER A 172 -15.88 -4.82 -20.42
CA SER A 172 -16.09 -5.03 -18.97
C SER A 172 -16.91 -6.28 -18.64
N LYS A 173 -17.71 -6.78 -19.60
CA LYS A 173 -18.55 -7.97 -19.45
C LYS A 173 -17.94 -9.23 -20.04
N LEU A 174 -16.78 -9.14 -20.68
CA LEU A 174 -16.17 -10.28 -21.36
C LEU A 174 -15.68 -11.32 -20.35
N THR A 175 -16.17 -12.55 -20.52
CA THR A 175 -15.72 -13.71 -19.77
C THR A 175 -14.53 -14.39 -20.46
N ALA A 176 -13.86 -15.31 -19.74
CA ALA A 176 -12.75 -16.09 -20.29
C ALA A 176 -13.16 -16.92 -21.54
N GLU A 177 -14.38 -17.46 -21.53
CA GLU A 177 -14.95 -18.20 -22.67
C GLU A 177 -15.21 -17.27 -23.86
N ASN A 178 -15.77 -16.07 -23.62
CA ASN A 178 -15.97 -15.08 -24.68
C ASN A 178 -14.66 -14.66 -25.32
N ILE A 179 -13.61 -14.40 -24.53
CA ILE A 179 -12.28 -14.03 -25.04
C ILE A 179 -11.73 -15.16 -25.92
N THR A 180 -11.84 -16.41 -25.47
CA THR A 180 -11.32 -17.57 -26.20
C THR A 180 -12.05 -17.78 -27.53
N SER A 181 -13.38 -17.76 -27.53
CA SER A 181 -14.18 -17.92 -28.76
C SER A 181 -13.99 -16.75 -29.73
N ALA A 182 -13.98 -15.51 -29.24
CA ALA A 182 -13.71 -14.33 -30.08
C ALA A 182 -12.33 -14.43 -30.74
N THR A 183 -11.30 -14.80 -29.97
CA THR A 183 -9.93 -15.01 -30.46
C THR A 183 -9.89 -16.04 -31.59
N ARG A 184 -10.63 -17.15 -31.45
CA ARG A 184 -10.71 -18.19 -32.49
C ARG A 184 -11.40 -17.70 -33.75
N VAL A 185 -12.53 -17.00 -33.61
CA VAL A 185 -13.27 -16.40 -34.73
C VAL A 185 -12.38 -15.44 -35.52
N VAL A 186 -11.73 -14.48 -34.85
CA VAL A 186 -10.86 -13.51 -35.53
C VAL A 186 -9.59 -14.15 -36.10
N GLY A 187 -9.02 -15.15 -35.43
CA GLY A 187 -7.91 -15.93 -35.95
C GLY A 187 -8.25 -16.63 -37.28
N GLN A 188 -9.46 -17.19 -37.40
CA GLN A 188 -9.92 -17.80 -38.67
C GLN A 188 -10.21 -16.76 -39.77
N LEU A 189 -10.64 -15.54 -39.41
CA LEU A 189 -10.84 -14.45 -40.38
C LEU A 189 -9.52 -13.99 -41.01
N PHE A 190 -8.43 -13.98 -40.24
CA PHE A 190 -7.10 -13.64 -40.77
C PHE A 190 -6.48 -14.76 -41.60
N ASN A 191 -6.87 -16.02 -41.36
CA ASN A 191 -6.38 -17.18 -42.09
C ASN A 191 -6.58 -17.04 -43.61
N GLU A 192 -5.47 -16.96 -44.35
CA GLU A 192 -5.47 -16.77 -45.80
C GLU A 192 -6.22 -17.88 -46.55
N SER A 193 -6.23 -19.10 -46.01
CA SER A 193 -6.94 -20.24 -46.60
C SER A 193 -8.46 -20.01 -46.67
N ARG A 194 -9.00 -19.18 -45.77
CA ARG A 194 -10.44 -18.89 -45.68
C ARG A 194 -10.89 -17.78 -46.63
N LYS A 195 -9.96 -17.00 -47.19
CA LYS A 195 -10.20 -15.91 -48.17
C LYS A 195 -11.29 -14.91 -47.71
N ALA A 196 -11.27 -14.53 -46.43
CA ALA A 196 -12.16 -13.51 -45.90
C ALA A 196 -11.99 -12.15 -46.61
N GLU A 197 -13.06 -11.37 -46.68
CA GLU A 197 -13.06 -10.03 -47.28
C GLU A 197 -12.10 -9.08 -46.54
N ALA A 198 -11.45 -8.17 -47.27
CA ALA A 198 -10.53 -7.19 -46.67
C ALA A 198 -11.20 -6.33 -45.59
N GLU A 199 -12.47 -5.96 -45.79
CA GLU A 199 -13.25 -5.20 -44.80
C GLU A 199 -13.53 -6.03 -43.54
N ALA A 200 -13.80 -7.33 -43.68
CA ALA A 200 -13.96 -8.23 -42.54
C ALA A 200 -12.67 -8.32 -41.72
N LYS A 201 -11.51 -8.38 -42.38
CA LYS A 201 -10.21 -8.38 -41.68
C LYS A 201 -9.96 -7.06 -40.93
N LYS A 202 -10.35 -5.91 -41.49
CA LYS A 202 -10.26 -4.60 -40.80
C LYS A 202 -11.11 -4.57 -39.54
N VAL A 203 -12.38 -4.99 -39.62
CA VAL A 203 -13.28 -5.10 -38.46
C VAL A 203 -12.76 -6.10 -37.43
N ALA A 204 -12.13 -7.20 -37.87
CA ALA A 204 -11.50 -8.16 -36.96
C ALA A 204 -10.34 -7.54 -36.16
N VAL A 205 -9.58 -6.59 -36.72
CA VAL A 205 -8.54 -5.84 -35.97
C VAL A 205 -9.18 -5.01 -34.86
N THR A 206 -10.34 -4.38 -35.12
CA THR A 206 -11.12 -3.68 -34.09
C THR A 206 -11.54 -4.63 -32.97
N THR A 207 -12.03 -5.83 -33.30
CA THR A 207 -12.36 -6.87 -32.31
C THR A 207 -11.15 -7.24 -31.45
N VAL A 208 -9.97 -7.41 -32.05
CA VAL A 208 -8.74 -7.65 -31.28
C VAL A 208 -8.42 -6.48 -30.36
N SER A 209 -8.55 -5.23 -30.85
CA SER A 209 -8.38 -4.05 -30.00
C SER A 209 -9.34 -4.02 -28.81
N GLN A 210 -10.60 -4.40 -29.01
CA GLN A 210 -11.62 -4.49 -27.95
C GLN A 210 -11.33 -5.61 -26.95
N LEU A 211 -10.86 -6.76 -27.42
CA LEU A 211 -10.41 -7.83 -26.54
C LEU A 211 -9.32 -7.30 -25.60
N LEU A 212 -8.33 -6.56 -26.11
CA LEU A 212 -7.23 -6.00 -25.30
C LEU A 212 -7.67 -4.99 -24.22
N ASP A 213 -8.93 -4.52 -24.22
CA ASP A 213 -9.51 -3.70 -23.15
C ASP A 213 -10.09 -4.53 -21.98
N ALA A 214 -10.28 -5.85 -22.14
CA ALA A 214 -10.92 -6.68 -21.10
C ALA A 214 -10.04 -6.83 -19.85
N SER A 215 -10.64 -7.16 -18.70
CA SER A 215 -9.91 -7.28 -17.43
C SER A 215 -8.79 -8.33 -17.48
N GLU A 216 -7.68 -8.06 -16.78
CA GLU A 216 -6.54 -8.98 -16.70
C GLU A 216 -6.94 -10.35 -16.13
N ASP A 217 -7.80 -10.35 -15.10
CA ASP A 217 -8.34 -11.58 -14.49
C ASP A 217 -9.08 -12.47 -15.50
N ALA A 218 -9.83 -11.88 -16.43
CA ALA A 218 -10.54 -12.63 -17.47
C ALA A 218 -9.57 -13.24 -18.48
N PHE A 219 -8.52 -12.50 -18.89
CA PHE A 219 -7.47 -13.01 -19.78
C PHE A 219 -6.64 -14.11 -19.15
N GLN A 220 -6.23 -13.97 -17.89
CA GLN A 220 -5.46 -15.00 -17.21
C GLN A 220 -6.26 -16.30 -17.09
N ARG A 221 -7.56 -16.22 -16.80
CA ARG A 221 -8.45 -17.40 -16.81
C ARG A 221 -8.55 -18.00 -18.22
N ALA A 222 -8.74 -17.17 -19.26
CA ALA A 222 -8.80 -17.63 -20.65
C ALA A 222 -7.51 -18.36 -21.06
N ALA A 223 -6.35 -17.79 -20.74
CA ALA A 223 -5.04 -18.37 -21.02
C ALA A 223 -4.79 -19.67 -20.27
N ALA A 224 -5.25 -19.78 -19.02
CA ALA A 224 -5.17 -21.02 -18.25
C ALA A 224 -6.02 -22.15 -18.84
N THR A 225 -7.15 -21.81 -19.47
CA THR A 225 -8.06 -22.77 -20.11
C THR A 225 -7.78 -23.01 -21.60
N ASP A 226 -6.90 -22.23 -22.24
CA ASP A 226 -6.62 -22.34 -23.68
C ASP A 226 -5.77 -23.58 -24.01
N ASN A 227 -6.46 -24.73 -24.04
CA ASN A 227 -5.92 -25.98 -24.55
C ASN A 227 -5.74 -25.98 -26.09
N SER A 228 -6.32 -24.99 -26.79
CA SER A 228 -6.49 -24.98 -28.26
C SER A 228 -5.49 -24.11 -29.03
N LYS A 229 -4.55 -23.43 -28.35
CA LYS A 229 -3.60 -22.50 -28.96
C LYS A 229 -4.28 -21.31 -29.66
N ALA A 230 -5.43 -20.85 -29.17
CA ALA A 230 -6.20 -19.78 -29.79
C ALA A 230 -5.38 -18.48 -29.88
N PHE A 231 -4.71 -18.07 -28.79
CA PHE A 231 -3.89 -16.85 -28.79
C PHE A 231 -2.68 -16.96 -29.71
N THR A 232 -1.96 -18.09 -29.65
CA THR A 232 -0.83 -18.36 -30.55
C THR A 232 -1.24 -18.26 -32.01
N THR A 233 -2.34 -18.93 -32.37
CA THR A 233 -2.86 -18.91 -33.75
C THR A 233 -3.23 -17.50 -34.16
N LEU A 234 -3.91 -16.73 -33.30
CA LEU A 234 -4.25 -15.35 -33.61
C LEU A 234 -3.01 -14.50 -33.89
N ILE A 235 -2.00 -14.55 -33.01
CA ILE A 235 -0.76 -13.77 -33.19
C ILE A 235 -0.08 -14.13 -34.52
N GLU A 236 0.10 -15.42 -34.82
CA GLU A 236 0.70 -15.89 -36.09
C GLU A 236 -0.10 -15.40 -37.31
N GLN A 237 -1.44 -15.46 -37.27
CA GLN A 237 -2.27 -15.00 -38.38
C GLN A 237 -2.25 -13.48 -38.55
N MET A 238 -2.09 -12.73 -37.46
CA MET A 238 -1.95 -11.26 -37.53
C MET A 238 -0.59 -10.84 -38.08
N GLU A 239 0.48 -11.57 -37.74
CA GLU A 239 1.79 -11.38 -38.37
C GLU A 239 1.72 -11.65 -39.87
N SER A 240 1.05 -12.74 -40.29
CA SER A 240 0.82 -13.00 -41.72
C SER A 240 0.00 -11.90 -42.38
N TYR A 241 -1.09 -11.46 -41.73
CA TYR A 241 -1.93 -10.37 -42.24
C TYR A 241 -1.15 -9.07 -42.44
N SER A 242 -0.17 -8.78 -41.57
CA SER A 242 0.72 -7.61 -41.66
C SER A 242 1.55 -7.53 -42.95
N LEU A 243 1.67 -8.62 -43.71
CA LEU A 243 2.33 -8.64 -45.03
C LEU A 243 1.36 -8.39 -46.19
N THR A 244 0.05 -8.48 -45.95
CA THR A 244 -0.98 -8.50 -47.01
C THR A 244 -1.76 -7.19 -47.17
N LEU A 245 -1.51 -6.15 -46.36
CA LEU A 245 -2.29 -4.90 -46.40
C LEU A 245 -1.95 -3.96 -47.57
N GLY A 246 -0.93 -4.24 -48.39
CA GLY A 246 -0.66 -3.47 -49.61
C GLY A 246 -0.42 -1.97 -49.38
N ASN A 247 0.58 -1.63 -48.56
CA ASN A 247 0.93 -0.25 -48.12
C ASN A 247 -0.17 0.49 -47.32
N GLU A 248 -1.26 -0.17 -46.93
CA GLU A 248 -2.22 0.42 -45.98
C GLU A 248 -1.78 0.24 -44.52
N SER A 249 -2.33 1.06 -43.64
CA SER A 249 -2.19 0.95 -42.18
C SER A 249 -3.56 0.81 -41.53
N VAL A 250 -3.69 -0.10 -40.58
CA VAL A 250 -4.87 -0.23 -39.71
C VAL A 250 -4.44 0.13 -38.29
N VAL A 251 -4.98 1.22 -37.76
CA VAL A 251 -4.65 1.74 -36.43
C VAL A 251 -5.91 1.77 -35.58
N GLU A 252 -5.92 0.97 -34.54
CA GLU A 252 -6.95 0.87 -33.52
C GLU A 252 -6.36 1.22 -32.14
N PRO A 253 -7.17 1.60 -31.14
CA PRO A 253 -6.68 2.09 -29.85
C PRO A 253 -5.61 1.23 -29.16
N ASN A 254 -5.71 -0.10 -29.25
CA ASN A 254 -4.78 -1.03 -28.60
C ASN A 254 -3.83 -1.75 -29.58
N ILE A 255 -3.97 -1.53 -30.88
CA ILE A 255 -3.18 -2.22 -31.89
C ILE A 255 -2.97 -1.40 -33.17
N ALA A 256 -1.77 -1.44 -33.73
CA ALA A 256 -1.50 -0.92 -35.06
C ALA A 256 -0.83 -1.97 -35.94
N ILE A 257 -1.25 -2.05 -37.20
CA ILE A 257 -0.68 -2.93 -38.23
C ILE A 257 -0.32 -2.08 -39.44
N GLN A 258 0.89 -2.23 -39.96
CA GLN A 258 1.36 -1.47 -41.12
C GLN A 258 2.27 -2.31 -42.01
N THR A 259 2.03 -2.25 -43.32
CA THR A 259 2.85 -2.92 -44.35
C THR A 259 3.70 -1.91 -45.10
N VAL A 260 4.89 -2.34 -45.53
CA VAL A 260 5.85 -1.55 -46.30
C VAL A 260 6.34 -2.37 -47.47
N HIS A 261 6.10 -1.88 -48.68
CA HIS A 261 6.72 -2.41 -49.90
C HIS A 261 7.99 -1.61 -50.22
N LEU A 262 9.12 -2.31 -50.40
CA LEU A 262 10.38 -1.70 -50.76
C LEU A 262 10.58 -1.77 -52.28
N GLU A 263 10.93 -0.63 -52.89
CA GLU A 263 11.32 -0.58 -54.31
C GLU A 263 12.79 -0.97 -54.47
N ASP A 264 13.08 -1.82 -55.46
CA ASP A 264 14.42 -2.30 -55.83
C ASP A 264 15.35 -1.12 -56.16
N SER A 265 15.97 -0.52 -55.14
CA SER A 265 17.00 0.49 -55.30
C SER A 265 18.24 0.04 -54.55
N SER A 266 19.39 0.13 -55.23
CA SER A 266 20.69 -0.40 -54.82
C SER A 266 21.33 0.39 -53.67
N GLY A 267 20.68 0.38 -52.51
CA GLY A 267 21.12 1.04 -51.27
C GLY A 267 20.68 0.26 -50.03
N SER A 268 21.13 0.65 -48.85
CA SER A 268 20.86 -0.03 -47.58
C SER A 268 19.36 -0.25 -47.33
N THR A 269 18.94 -1.51 -47.32
CA THR A 269 17.56 -2.02 -47.14
C THR A 269 17.12 -2.03 -45.67
N GLY A 270 17.25 -0.88 -44.99
CA GLY A 270 16.73 -0.72 -43.63
C GLY A 270 15.37 -0.05 -43.63
N VAL A 271 14.43 -0.57 -42.84
CA VAL A 271 13.08 -0.02 -42.66
C VAL A 271 12.88 0.35 -41.20
N ARG A 272 12.57 1.62 -40.95
CA ARG A 272 12.32 2.12 -39.61
C ARG A 272 10.84 2.36 -39.39
N PHE A 273 10.27 1.73 -38.38
CA PHE A 273 8.89 1.96 -37.94
C PHE A 273 8.91 2.65 -36.57
N SER A 274 8.12 3.71 -36.43
CA SER A 274 8.10 4.57 -35.25
C SER A 274 6.68 4.69 -34.69
N VAL A 275 6.56 4.62 -33.37
CA VAL A 275 5.34 4.92 -32.60
C VAL A 275 5.58 6.16 -31.76
N PHE A 276 4.68 7.14 -31.88
CA PHE A 276 4.77 8.42 -31.18
C PHE A 276 3.98 8.41 -29.86
N LYS A 277 4.49 9.14 -28.87
CA LYS A 277 3.82 9.42 -27.60
C LYS A 277 2.54 10.23 -27.84
N GLY A 278 1.40 9.54 -27.71
CA GLY A 278 0.07 10.13 -27.77
C GLY A 278 -0.22 11.13 -26.64
N SER A 279 -1.33 11.86 -26.76
CA SER A 279 -1.91 12.61 -25.63
C SER A 279 -2.76 11.73 -24.71
N SER A 280 -3.16 10.54 -25.17
CA SER A 280 -3.86 9.48 -24.44
C SER A 280 -3.01 8.20 -24.46
N GLU A 281 -3.41 7.18 -23.71
CA GLU A 281 -2.74 5.86 -23.69
C GLU A 281 -3.16 4.95 -24.87
N SER A 282 -4.06 5.44 -25.73
CA SER A 282 -4.53 4.78 -26.94
C SER A 282 -3.81 5.27 -28.20
N LEU A 283 -3.65 4.38 -29.18
CA LEU A 283 -3.19 4.73 -30.52
C LEU A 283 -4.30 5.41 -31.31
N VAL A 284 -3.93 6.46 -32.05
CA VAL A 284 -4.82 7.17 -32.97
C VAL A 284 -4.19 7.27 -34.36
N SER A 285 -4.99 7.59 -35.38
CA SER A 285 -4.46 7.83 -36.72
C SER A 285 -3.33 8.88 -36.71
N GLY A 286 -2.20 8.56 -37.33
CA GLY A 286 -0.97 9.36 -37.28
C GLY A 286 -0.04 9.10 -36.08
N SER A 287 -0.36 8.16 -35.20
CA SER A 287 0.53 7.74 -34.09
C SER A 287 1.67 6.83 -34.54
N THR A 288 1.64 6.34 -35.78
CA THR A 288 2.70 5.50 -36.38
C THR A 288 3.25 6.15 -37.64
N SER A 289 4.53 5.91 -37.92
CA SER A 289 5.19 6.30 -39.16
C SER A 289 6.17 5.24 -39.60
N VAL A 290 6.34 5.12 -40.92
CA VAL A 290 7.35 4.26 -41.54
C VAL A 290 8.28 5.14 -42.37
N ASP A 291 9.57 4.97 -42.16
CA ASP A 291 10.62 5.55 -42.97
C ASP A 291 11.39 4.42 -43.68
N PRO A 292 11.22 4.25 -45.01
CA PRO A 292 12.01 3.28 -45.78
C PRO A 292 13.42 3.83 -46.08
N ASN A 293 14.37 2.92 -46.34
CA ASN A 293 15.75 3.20 -46.74
C ASN A 293 16.57 4.01 -45.71
N VAL A 294 16.46 3.62 -44.42
CA VAL A 294 17.18 4.23 -43.30
C VAL A 294 18.09 3.20 -42.64
N ASP A 295 19.27 3.60 -42.19
CA ASP A 295 20.31 2.72 -41.62
C ASP A 295 20.45 2.81 -40.10
N ARG A 296 19.71 3.72 -39.43
CA ARG A 296 19.83 3.97 -37.99
C ARG A 296 18.50 4.34 -37.31
N LEU A 297 18.41 3.98 -36.03
CA LEU A 297 17.41 4.53 -35.12
C LEU A 297 17.69 6.03 -34.88
N ASP A 298 16.63 6.81 -34.69
CA ASP A 298 16.68 8.24 -34.38
C ASP A 298 15.57 8.58 -33.36
N PRO A 299 15.70 8.10 -32.11
CA PRO A 299 14.71 8.37 -31.08
C PRO A 299 14.80 9.83 -30.60
N ASP A 300 13.69 10.56 -30.71
CA ASP A 300 13.51 11.88 -30.11
C ASP A 300 12.57 11.79 -28.89
N GLY A 301 12.39 12.90 -28.15
CA GLY A 301 11.52 12.92 -26.96
C GLY A 301 10.04 12.56 -27.22
N ARG A 302 9.58 12.60 -28.48
CA ARG A 302 8.22 12.23 -28.91
C ARG A 302 8.10 10.75 -29.27
N ILE A 303 9.20 10.04 -29.47
CA ILE A 303 9.18 8.60 -29.74
C ILE A 303 8.88 7.83 -28.46
N GLU A 304 7.94 6.90 -28.56
CA GLU A 304 7.64 5.93 -27.51
C GLU A 304 8.29 4.57 -27.78
N LEU A 305 8.28 4.17 -29.05
CA LEU A 305 8.83 2.91 -29.53
C LEU A 305 9.33 3.10 -30.96
N GLN A 306 10.49 2.57 -31.28
CA GLN A 306 11.01 2.55 -32.65
C GLN A 306 11.73 1.23 -32.91
N ILE A 307 11.52 0.67 -34.09
CA ILE A 307 12.16 -0.55 -34.57
C ILE A 307 12.81 -0.26 -35.93
N LEU A 308 14.02 -0.76 -36.11
CA LEU A 308 14.78 -0.74 -37.35
C LEU A 308 15.03 -2.19 -37.76
N LEU A 309 14.42 -2.57 -38.88
CA LEU A 309 14.67 -3.84 -39.53
C LEU A 309 15.72 -3.64 -40.62
N SER A 310 16.87 -4.29 -40.49
CA SER A 310 17.93 -4.27 -41.50
C SER A 310 18.12 -5.67 -42.09
N SER A 311 18.01 -5.79 -43.42
CA SER A 311 18.23 -7.05 -44.14
C SER A 311 19.28 -6.89 -45.24
N GLN A 312 20.17 -7.87 -45.39
CA GLN A 312 21.20 -7.89 -46.44
C GLN A 312 20.69 -8.40 -47.79
N LYS A 313 19.49 -9.02 -47.84
CA LYS A 313 18.81 -9.43 -49.08
C LYS A 313 17.68 -8.45 -49.40
N SER A 314 17.33 -8.34 -50.68
CA SER A 314 16.18 -7.55 -51.17
C SER A 314 14.87 -8.14 -50.63
N THR A 315 14.44 -7.70 -49.45
CA THR A 315 13.11 -8.01 -48.93
C THR A 315 12.09 -7.11 -49.61
N ASN A 316 11.15 -7.66 -50.37
CA ASN A 316 10.19 -6.85 -51.12
C ASN A 316 9.05 -6.30 -50.24
N VAL A 317 8.77 -6.96 -49.10
CA VAL A 317 7.66 -6.61 -48.19
C VAL A 317 8.06 -6.84 -46.73
N CYS A 318 7.79 -5.84 -45.89
CA CYS A 318 7.93 -5.90 -44.44
C CYS A 318 6.60 -5.54 -43.77
N GLY A 319 6.22 -6.29 -42.75
CA GLY A 319 5.02 -6.05 -41.94
C GLY A 319 5.41 -5.72 -40.50
N PHE A 320 4.68 -4.78 -39.89
CA PHE A 320 4.84 -4.39 -38.49
C PHE A 320 3.51 -4.52 -37.76
N VAL A 321 3.55 -5.03 -36.54
CA VAL A 321 2.41 -5.09 -35.61
C VAL A 321 2.84 -4.53 -34.27
N VAL A 322 2.04 -3.65 -33.67
CA VAL A 322 2.26 -3.13 -32.32
C VAL A 322 1.05 -3.40 -31.45
N TYR A 323 1.28 -3.99 -30.29
CA TYR A 323 0.28 -4.19 -29.24
C TYR A 323 0.57 -3.24 -28.08
N GLN A 324 -0.45 -2.52 -27.59
CA GLN A 324 -0.33 -1.58 -26.47
C GLN A 324 -0.20 -2.28 -25.10
N ASN A 325 -0.47 -3.58 -25.02
CA ASN A 325 -0.31 -4.38 -23.80
C ASN A 325 0.06 -5.83 -24.13
N ASN A 326 0.36 -6.62 -23.09
CA ASN A 326 0.84 -8.00 -23.18
C ASN A 326 -0.27 -9.05 -22.96
N LYS A 327 -1.56 -8.68 -23.03
CA LYS A 327 -2.66 -9.60 -22.66
C LYS A 327 -2.74 -10.87 -23.50
N LEU A 328 -2.32 -10.81 -24.76
CA LEU A 328 -2.20 -11.98 -25.65
C LEU A 328 -0.94 -12.83 -25.39
N PHE A 329 0.00 -12.33 -24.58
CA PHE A 329 1.35 -12.86 -24.35
C PHE A 329 1.53 -13.25 -22.87
N GLN A 330 0.68 -14.17 -22.41
CA GLN A 330 0.60 -14.57 -21.00
C GLN A 330 1.74 -15.51 -20.60
N SER A 331 2.76 -14.94 -19.95
CA SER A 331 3.95 -15.65 -19.48
C SER A 331 3.70 -16.50 -18.25
N LYS A 332 4.37 -17.65 -18.17
CA LYS A 332 4.37 -18.51 -16.95
C LYS A 332 5.57 -18.23 -16.06
N THR A 333 6.67 -17.74 -16.65
CA THR A 333 7.93 -17.48 -15.96
C THR A 333 8.01 -16.06 -15.41
N PHE A 334 7.44 -15.09 -16.12
CA PHE A 334 7.40 -13.68 -15.73
C PHE A 334 5.99 -13.29 -15.27
N THR A 335 5.87 -12.72 -14.07
CA THR A 335 4.60 -12.19 -13.55
C THR A 335 4.71 -10.69 -13.31
N ALA A 336 3.91 -9.91 -14.01
CA ALA A 336 3.71 -8.49 -13.73
C ALA A 336 2.68 -8.32 -12.61
N LYS A 337 3.05 -7.63 -11.53
CA LYS A 337 2.13 -7.25 -10.44
C LYS A 337 1.72 -5.79 -10.48
N SER A 338 2.37 -4.99 -11.32
CA SER A 338 2.16 -3.55 -11.45
C SER A 338 1.40 -3.22 -12.74
N ASP A 339 0.73 -2.06 -12.76
CA ASP A 339 -0.06 -1.59 -13.91
C ASP A 339 0.79 -1.00 -15.05
N PHE A 340 2.08 -1.37 -15.16
CA PHE A 340 2.94 -0.88 -16.23
C PHE A 340 2.55 -1.56 -17.55
N SER A 341 2.05 -0.78 -18.51
CA SER A 341 1.77 -1.24 -19.87
C SER A 341 3.07 -1.74 -20.52
N GLN A 342 3.09 -3.03 -20.85
CA GLN A 342 4.15 -3.66 -21.63
C GLN A 342 3.76 -3.64 -23.10
N LYS A 343 4.45 -2.85 -23.90
CA LYS A 343 4.24 -2.81 -25.35
C LYS A 343 5.01 -3.91 -26.04
N ILE A 344 4.42 -4.45 -27.09
CA ILE A 344 4.98 -5.54 -27.88
C ILE A 344 5.01 -5.10 -29.33
N ILE A 345 6.13 -5.35 -30.00
CA ILE A 345 6.30 -5.04 -31.41
C ILE A 345 6.77 -6.27 -32.16
N SER A 346 6.09 -6.57 -33.24
CA SER A 346 6.47 -7.61 -34.18
C SER A 346 6.89 -6.99 -35.50
N SER A 347 7.89 -7.61 -36.12
CA SER A 347 8.25 -7.37 -37.50
C SER A 347 8.32 -8.70 -38.23
N LYS A 348 7.73 -8.77 -39.42
CA LYS A 348 7.75 -9.95 -40.29
C LYS A 348 8.26 -9.57 -41.68
N VAL A 349 9.04 -10.47 -42.27
CA VAL A 349 9.50 -10.39 -43.66
C VAL A 349 8.93 -11.55 -44.47
N ASN A 350 8.79 -11.36 -45.78
CA ASN A 350 8.19 -12.35 -46.70
C ASN A 350 9.06 -13.60 -46.95
N GLU A 351 10.32 -13.64 -46.49
CA GLU A 351 11.22 -14.79 -46.70
C GLU A 351 11.33 -15.70 -45.46
N SER A 352 11.60 -16.99 -45.70
CA SER A 352 11.51 -18.10 -44.76
C SER A 352 12.25 -17.88 -43.44
N GLU A 353 11.64 -18.36 -42.35
CA GLU A 353 11.88 -18.04 -40.93
C GLU A 353 13.29 -18.32 -40.34
N GLN A 354 14.30 -18.64 -41.15
CA GLN A 354 15.68 -18.86 -40.70
C GLN A 354 16.68 -18.35 -41.73
N ASP A 355 16.83 -17.02 -41.82
CA ASP A 355 17.93 -16.41 -42.57
C ASP A 355 18.88 -15.70 -41.58
N PRO A 356 20.15 -16.13 -41.45
CA PRO A 356 21.11 -15.59 -40.46
C PRO A 356 21.59 -14.16 -40.73
N THR A 357 20.88 -13.41 -41.59
CA THR A 357 21.29 -12.10 -42.12
C THR A 357 20.33 -10.96 -41.77
N VAL A 358 19.34 -11.18 -40.89
CA VAL A 358 18.43 -10.13 -40.41
C VAL A 358 18.89 -9.59 -39.07
N SER A 359 19.00 -8.26 -38.96
CA SER A 359 19.28 -7.56 -37.70
C SER A 359 18.11 -6.63 -37.38
N VAL A 360 17.57 -6.77 -36.17
CA VAL A 360 16.48 -5.95 -35.64
C VAL A 360 17.01 -5.13 -34.48
N GLU A 361 16.99 -3.81 -34.60
CA GLU A 361 17.32 -2.89 -33.51
C GLU A 361 16.05 -2.20 -33.05
N MET A 362 15.89 -2.01 -31.74
CA MET A 362 14.68 -1.41 -31.18
C MET A 362 14.96 -0.61 -29.92
N VAL A 363 14.15 0.42 -29.72
CA VAL A 363 14.22 1.32 -28.56
C VAL A 363 12.84 1.52 -27.95
N PHE A 364 12.77 1.40 -26.64
CA PHE A 364 11.55 1.59 -25.85
C PHE A 364 11.71 2.77 -24.90
N SER A 365 10.71 3.64 -24.82
CA SER A 365 10.62 4.71 -23.81
C SER A 365 9.50 4.36 -22.82
N PRO A 366 9.78 3.59 -21.75
CA PRO A 366 8.77 3.21 -20.78
C PRO A 366 8.22 4.42 -20.01
N LYS A 367 6.93 4.39 -19.69
CA LYS A 367 6.26 5.38 -18.85
C LYS A 367 6.10 4.81 -17.44
N TYR A 368 6.78 5.40 -16.46
CA TYR A 368 6.64 5.05 -15.05
C TYR A 368 6.83 6.27 -14.15
N ASN A 369 6.25 6.23 -12.94
CA ASN A 369 6.38 7.31 -11.97
C ASN A 369 7.76 7.26 -11.31
N GLN A 370 8.71 8.04 -11.81
CA GLN A 370 10.08 8.12 -11.27
C GLN A 370 10.18 8.50 -9.78
N LYS A 371 9.10 9.08 -9.19
CA LYS A 371 9.08 9.41 -7.76
C LYS A 371 8.68 8.23 -6.86
N GLU A 372 8.13 7.18 -7.45
CA GLU A 372 7.63 6.00 -6.75
C GLU A 372 8.37 4.74 -7.19
N TYR A 373 8.91 4.71 -8.40
CA TYR A 373 9.61 3.56 -8.96
C TYR A 373 10.93 4.01 -9.59
N GLN A 374 11.99 3.28 -9.28
CA GLN A 374 13.28 3.37 -9.96
C GLN A 374 13.46 2.13 -10.83
N LEU A 375 13.77 2.31 -12.10
CA LEU A 375 14.13 1.20 -12.98
C LEU A 375 15.42 0.56 -12.44
N HIS A 376 15.38 -0.72 -12.11
CA HIS A 376 16.53 -1.46 -11.61
C HIS A 376 17.25 -2.21 -12.74
N ALA A 377 16.49 -2.98 -13.52
CA ALA A 377 16.99 -3.77 -14.63
C ALA A 377 15.90 -3.91 -15.71
N TYR A 378 16.33 -4.25 -16.92
CA TYR A 378 15.44 -4.67 -17.99
C TYR A 378 16.03 -5.85 -18.75
N ALA A 379 15.21 -6.59 -19.48
CA ALA A 379 15.61 -7.66 -20.38
C ALA A 379 14.94 -7.48 -21.74
N CYS A 380 15.71 -7.66 -22.81
CA CYS A 380 15.25 -7.71 -24.18
C CYS A 380 14.79 -9.13 -24.48
N VAL A 381 13.50 -9.32 -24.76
CA VAL A 381 12.92 -10.65 -24.94
C VAL A 381 12.14 -10.75 -26.24
N TYR A 382 11.94 -11.98 -26.67
CA TYR A 382 10.97 -12.31 -27.70
C TYR A 382 10.01 -13.39 -27.24
N TRP A 383 8.83 -13.43 -27.86
CA TRP A 383 7.84 -14.46 -27.57
C TRP A 383 8.20 -15.75 -28.28
N ASN A 384 8.51 -16.79 -27.51
CA ASN A 384 8.82 -18.11 -28.03
C ASN A 384 7.54 -18.95 -28.13
N PHE A 385 7.06 -19.18 -29.35
CA PHE A 385 5.83 -19.94 -29.62
C PHE A 385 5.91 -21.43 -29.23
N LEU A 386 7.11 -22.01 -29.10
CA LEU A 386 7.28 -23.41 -28.68
C LEU A 386 7.07 -23.56 -27.17
N THR A 387 7.69 -22.68 -26.38
CA THR A 387 7.56 -22.68 -24.91
C THR A 387 6.30 -21.96 -24.44
N LYS A 388 5.71 -21.11 -25.30
CA LYS A 388 4.63 -20.17 -25.00
C LYS A 388 5.02 -19.24 -23.85
N ASP A 389 6.25 -18.73 -23.92
CA ASP A 389 6.82 -17.87 -22.90
C ASP A 389 7.87 -16.92 -23.50
N TRP A 390 8.31 -15.94 -22.71
CA TRP A 390 9.39 -15.03 -23.06
C TRP A 390 10.75 -15.75 -23.05
N ASP A 391 11.58 -15.43 -24.03
CA ASP A 391 12.93 -15.97 -24.19
C ASP A 391 13.90 -14.85 -24.59
N THR A 392 15.18 -15.02 -24.27
CA THR A 392 16.26 -14.05 -24.54
C THR A 392 17.18 -14.50 -25.67
N TYR A 393 17.03 -15.73 -26.17
CA TYR A 393 17.89 -16.28 -27.22
C TYR A 393 17.93 -15.39 -28.48
N GLY A 394 19.14 -15.02 -28.89
CA GLY A 394 19.36 -14.15 -30.06
C GLY A 394 19.05 -12.67 -29.84
N CYS A 395 18.66 -12.26 -28.62
CA CYS A 395 18.41 -10.87 -28.23
C CYS A 395 19.44 -10.38 -27.20
N TYR A 396 19.88 -9.15 -27.37
CA TYR A 396 20.93 -8.51 -26.60
C TYR A 396 20.55 -7.08 -26.24
N LYS A 397 21.04 -6.59 -25.09
CA LYS A 397 20.92 -5.18 -24.72
C LYS A 397 21.82 -4.34 -25.61
N ASP A 398 21.33 -3.17 -25.99
CA ASP A 398 22.12 -2.19 -26.74
C ASP A 398 22.22 -0.88 -25.95
N LYS A 399 23.41 -0.27 -25.95
CA LYS A 399 23.66 0.99 -25.22
C LYS A 399 23.21 2.14 -26.11
N ILE A 400 21.96 2.57 -25.94
CA ILE A 400 21.35 3.69 -26.66
C ILE A 400 21.12 4.87 -25.68
N ALA A 401 20.93 6.08 -26.23
CA ALA A 401 20.87 7.37 -25.54
C ALA A 401 20.02 7.43 -24.24
N ASP A 402 20.33 8.42 -23.40
CA ASP A 402 19.68 8.64 -22.09
C ASP A 402 18.14 8.67 -22.18
N GLY A 403 17.49 7.76 -21.44
CA GLY A 403 16.03 7.68 -21.31
C GLY A 403 15.34 6.63 -22.17
N PHE A 404 16.08 5.88 -23.01
CA PHE A 404 15.56 4.77 -23.81
C PHE A 404 16.17 3.42 -23.40
N LEU A 405 15.41 2.35 -23.54
CA LEU A 405 15.85 0.97 -23.38
C LEU A 405 16.14 0.38 -24.77
N GLY A 406 17.41 0.12 -25.06
CA GLY A 406 17.86 -0.36 -26.37
C GLY A 406 18.01 -1.87 -26.41
N CYS A 407 17.57 -2.49 -27.50
CA CYS A 407 17.68 -3.92 -27.74
C CYS A 407 18.08 -4.21 -29.20
N ARG A 408 18.82 -5.29 -29.39
CA ARG A 408 19.20 -5.83 -30.69
C ARG A 408 18.91 -7.33 -30.75
N CYS A 409 18.21 -7.78 -31.78
CA CYS A 409 17.91 -9.20 -32.01
C CYS A 409 18.31 -9.64 -33.43
N ASN A 410 18.60 -10.92 -33.61
CA ASN A 410 19.05 -11.51 -34.87
C ASN A 410 17.98 -12.35 -35.61
N HIS A 411 16.71 -12.11 -35.29
CA HIS A 411 15.56 -12.80 -35.88
C HIS A 411 14.37 -11.84 -35.96
N THR A 412 13.26 -12.30 -36.55
CA THR A 412 12.01 -11.53 -36.71
C THR A 412 10.88 -12.25 -36.00
N THR A 413 10.49 -11.75 -34.83
CA THR A 413 9.46 -12.34 -33.97
C THR A 413 8.68 -11.22 -33.23
N ASN A 414 7.94 -11.55 -32.17
CA ASN A 414 7.29 -10.58 -31.30
C ASN A 414 8.25 -10.19 -30.17
N PHE A 415 8.68 -8.94 -30.15
CA PHE A 415 9.63 -8.42 -29.19
C PHE A 415 8.97 -7.60 -28.09
N ALA A 416 9.55 -7.67 -26.90
CA ALA A 416 9.20 -6.82 -25.79
C ALA A 416 10.45 -6.51 -24.97
N VAL A 417 10.32 -5.50 -24.12
CA VAL A 417 11.21 -5.34 -22.98
C VAL A 417 10.44 -5.79 -21.75
N LEU A 418 11.10 -6.51 -20.84
CA LEU A 418 10.60 -6.78 -19.49
C LEU A 418 11.40 -5.91 -18.53
N MET A 419 10.71 -5.18 -17.65
CA MET A 419 11.31 -4.19 -16.76
C MET A 419 11.07 -4.63 -15.33
N THR A 420 12.08 -4.41 -14.51
CA THR A 420 11.99 -4.61 -13.08
C THR A 420 12.28 -3.30 -12.37
N PHE A 421 11.37 -2.92 -11.49
CA PHE A 421 11.42 -1.68 -10.72
C PHE A 421 11.70 -1.94 -9.25
N LYS A 422 12.40 -1.00 -8.64
CA LYS A 422 12.51 -0.85 -7.19
C LYS A 422 11.50 0.21 -6.74
N LYS A 423 10.65 -0.13 -5.77
CA LYS A 423 9.69 0.83 -5.21
C LYS A 423 10.39 1.76 -4.20
N ASP A 424 10.23 3.06 -4.41
CA ASP A 424 10.68 4.12 -3.51
C ASP A 424 9.58 4.47 -2.52
N TYR A 425 9.67 3.88 -1.33
CA TYR A 425 8.71 4.11 -0.25
C TYR A 425 8.81 5.54 0.29
N LYS A 426 7.71 6.30 0.18
CA LYS A 426 7.59 7.64 0.77
C LYS A 426 7.01 7.58 2.17
N TYR A 427 7.73 8.20 3.10
CA TYR A 427 7.32 8.32 4.50
C TYR A 427 6.66 9.68 4.74
N PRO A 428 5.47 9.75 5.36
CA PRO A 428 4.86 11.03 5.75
C PRO A 428 5.70 11.71 6.83
N GLU A 429 6.46 12.74 6.43
CA GLU A 429 7.49 13.39 7.25
C GLU A 429 6.92 14.09 8.50
N SER A 430 5.72 14.67 8.42
CA SER A 430 5.09 15.38 9.53
C SER A 430 4.64 14.46 10.68
N LEU A 431 4.15 13.25 10.38
CA LEU A 431 3.76 12.27 11.39
C LEU A 431 4.97 11.60 12.05
N ASP A 432 6.08 11.44 11.33
CA ASP A 432 7.35 10.96 11.92
C ASP A 432 7.85 11.90 13.02
N ILE A 433 7.80 13.21 12.78
CA ILE A 433 8.23 14.20 13.79
C ILE A 433 7.33 14.16 15.02
N LEU A 434 6.01 14.18 14.83
CA LEU A 434 5.04 14.19 15.92
C LEU A 434 5.14 12.92 16.77
N SER A 435 5.25 11.76 16.12
CA SER A 435 5.33 10.47 16.80
C SER A 435 6.64 10.31 17.59
N ASN A 436 7.78 10.75 17.05
CA ASN A 436 9.06 10.72 17.76
C ASN A 436 9.03 11.57 19.05
N ILE A 437 8.48 12.79 19.00
CA ILE A 437 8.37 13.66 20.19
C ILE A 437 7.41 13.04 21.22
N GLY A 438 6.25 12.54 20.78
CA GLY A 438 5.27 11.90 21.64
C GLY A 438 5.85 10.67 22.35
N CYS A 439 6.48 9.76 21.60
CA CYS A 439 7.11 8.56 22.13
C CYS A 439 8.23 8.90 23.13
N ALA A 440 9.05 9.92 22.88
CA ALA A 440 10.09 10.34 23.83
C ALA A 440 9.51 10.79 25.19
N LEU A 441 8.43 11.59 25.17
CA LEU A 441 7.73 12.01 26.38
C LEU A 441 7.08 10.83 27.10
N SER A 442 6.51 9.89 26.35
CA SER A 442 5.89 8.67 26.86
C SER A 442 6.90 7.74 27.53
N ILE A 443 8.05 7.50 26.89
CA ILE A 443 9.17 6.70 27.44
C ILE A 443 9.61 7.27 28.78
N ALA A 444 9.82 8.59 28.86
CA ALA A 444 10.21 9.26 30.12
C ALA A 444 9.14 9.10 31.20
N GLY A 445 7.86 9.32 30.86
CA GLY A 445 6.73 9.17 31.80
C GLY A 445 6.57 7.74 32.31
N LEU A 446 6.69 6.74 31.43
CA LEU A 446 6.60 5.31 31.77
C LEU A 446 7.75 4.88 32.66
N ALA A 447 8.99 5.28 32.35
CA ALA A 447 10.15 4.97 33.18
C ALA A 447 9.99 5.52 34.61
N LEU A 448 9.60 6.79 34.74
CA LEU A 448 9.34 7.41 36.05
C LEU A 448 8.19 6.73 36.80
N THR A 449 7.14 6.32 36.08
CA THR A 449 6.02 5.56 36.67
C THR A 449 6.50 4.21 37.20
N ILE A 450 7.24 3.44 36.42
CA ILE A 450 7.76 2.12 36.82
C ILE A 450 8.63 2.26 38.08
N ILE A 451 9.57 3.21 38.08
CA ILE A 451 10.45 3.47 39.24
C ILE A 451 9.62 3.78 40.48
N PHE A 452 8.65 4.70 40.36
CA PHE A 452 7.81 5.07 41.48
C PHE A 452 7.00 3.89 42.04
N GLN A 453 6.45 3.05 41.17
CA GLN A 453 5.68 1.87 41.56
C GLN A 453 6.55 0.82 42.27
N ILE A 454 7.80 0.64 41.81
CA ILE A 454 8.77 -0.27 42.45
C ILE A 454 9.14 0.25 43.85
N VAL A 455 9.45 1.54 43.99
CA VAL A 455 9.84 2.15 45.28
C VAL A 455 8.67 2.12 46.29
N THR A 456 7.45 2.37 45.82
CA THR A 456 6.25 2.38 46.67
C THR A 456 5.58 1.02 46.83
N ARG A 457 6.19 -0.06 46.31
CA ARG A 457 5.66 -1.43 46.35
C ARG A 457 5.26 -1.88 47.76
N LYS A 458 5.99 -1.47 48.80
CA LYS A 458 5.68 -1.84 50.19
C LYS A 458 4.37 -1.21 50.72
N VAL A 459 3.88 -0.15 50.08
CA VAL A 459 2.70 0.63 50.52
C VAL A 459 1.45 0.25 49.71
N ARG A 460 1.59 -0.42 48.57
CA ARG A 460 0.48 -0.77 47.67
C ARG A 460 0.27 -2.29 47.61
N LYS A 461 -0.96 -2.71 47.31
CA LYS A 461 -1.26 -4.14 47.08
C LYS A 461 -0.38 -4.68 45.93
N THR A 462 0.40 -5.71 46.24
CA THR A 462 1.37 -6.34 45.32
C THR A 462 0.77 -6.71 43.97
N SER A 463 -0.48 -7.20 43.93
CA SER A 463 -1.14 -7.62 42.69
C SER A 463 -1.52 -6.44 41.76
N VAL A 464 -1.89 -5.28 42.29
CA VAL A 464 -2.26 -4.10 41.48
C VAL A 464 -1.00 -3.44 40.92
N THR A 465 0.04 -3.33 41.76
CA THR A 465 1.35 -2.83 41.35
C THR A 465 1.95 -3.68 40.24
N TRP A 466 1.82 -5.02 40.31
CA TRP A 466 2.35 -5.93 39.28
C TRP A 466 1.71 -5.72 37.91
N VAL A 467 0.37 -5.66 37.84
CA VAL A 467 -0.36 -5.47 36.58
C VAL A 467 0.02 -4.15 35.92
N LEU A 468 0.08 -3.07 36.71
CA LEU A 468 0.42 -1.75 36.19
C LEU A 468 1.88 -1.64 35.75
N VAL A 469 2.82 -2.23 36.50
CA VAL A 469 4.24 -2.25 36.09
C VAL A 469 4.38 -3.08 34.81
N SER A 470 3.69 -4.21 34.69
CA SER A 470 3.71 -5.04 33.47
C SER A 470 3.17 -4.28 32.27
N LEU A 471 2.04 -3.58 32.41
CA LEU A 471 1.48 -2.70 31.39
C LEU A 471 2.46 -1.59 30.97
N CYS A 472 3.02 -0.88 31.95
CA CYS A 472 3.96 0.20 31.66
C CYS A 472 5.23 -0.33 30.99
N THR A 473 5.68 -1.54 31.35
CA THR A 473 6.86 -2.18 30.79
C THR A 473 6.62 -2.61 29.34
N SER A 474 5.47 -3.21 29.03
CA SER A 474 5.14 -3.59 27.65
C SER A 474 5.01 -2.36 26.75
N MET A 475 4.37 -1.29 27.24
CA MET A 475 4.30 -0.01 26.52
C MET A 475 5.67 0.63 26.32
N LEU A 476 6.55 0.58 27.33
CA LEU A 476 7.90 1.13 27.24
C LEU A 476 8.69 0.41 26.15
N ILE A 477 8.66 -0.93 26.15
CA ILE A 477 9.36 -1.74 25.15
C ILE A 477 8.79 -1.49 23.75
N PHE A 478 7.46 -1.45 23.60
CA PHE A 478 6.80 -1.11 22.34
C PHE A 478 7.27 0.26 21.81
N ASN A 479 7.25 1.32 22.63
CA ASN A 479 7.69 2.65 22.20
C ASN A 479 9.18 2.68 21.82
N LEU A 480 10.03 1.93 22.51
CA LEU A 480 11.45 1.81 22.15
C LEU A 480 11.61 1.13 20.78
N ILE A 481 10.95 -0.02 20.58
CA ILE A 481 11.01 -0.74 19.29
C ILE A 481 10.45 0.14 18.17
N PHE A 482 9.37 0.89 18.42
CA PHE A 482 8.77 1.78 17.42
C PHE A 482 9.75 2.88 16.98
N VAL A 483 10.40 3.57 17.93
CA VAL A 483 11.38 4.62 17.63
C VAL A 483 12.62 4.05 16.92
N PHE A 484 13.15 2.91 17.38
CA PHE A 484 14.31 2.27 16.74
C PHE A 484 13.96 1.63 15.39
N GLY A 485 12.73 1.12 15.25
CA GLY A 485 12.26 0.45 14.05
C GLY A 485 12.04 1.40 12.88
N ILE A 486 11.48 2.58 13.14
CA ILE A 486 11.30 3.63 12.12
C ILE A 486 12.65 4.12 11.57
N GLU A 487 13.65 4.30 12.43
CA GLU A 487 14.90 4.94 12.03
C GLU A 487 15.89 3.98 11.34
N ASN A 488 15.69 2.66 11.43
CA ASN A 488 16.68 1.68 11.00
C ASN A 488 16.39 0.96 9.67
N SER A 489 15.13 0.79 9.25
CA SER A 489 14.87 -0.13 8.12
C SER A 489 15.18 0.42 6.72
N ASN A 490 14.80 1.65 6.37
CA ASN A 490 14.88 2.08 4.97
C ASN A 490 15.82 3.27 4.70
N LYS A 491 16.21 4.05 5.72
CA LYS A 491 17.13 5.19 5.54
C LYS A 491 18.60 4.78 5.39
N ASN A 492 18.99 3.66 5.98
CA ASN A 492 20.37 3.16 5.95
C ASN A 492 20.61 2.09 4.87
N LEU A 493 19.55 1.59 4.22
CA LEU A 493 19.64 0.89 2.93
C LEU A 493 19.89 1.90 1.79
N LYS A 494 20.78 2.87 2.02
CA LYS A 494 21.69 3.25 0.95
C LYS A 494 22.55 2.02 0.75
N ILE A 495 22.11 1.18 -0.18
CA ILE A 495 22.93 0.13 -0.75
C ILE A 495 24.27 0.79 -1.02
N SER A 496 25.27 0.37 -0.25
CA SER A 496 26.65 0.33 -0.71
C SER A 496 26.60 -0.09 -2.17
N GLU A 497 26.98 0.82 -3.08
CA GLU A 497 27.09 0.65 -4.53
C GLU A 497 28.09 -0.47 -4.90
N SER A 498 28.14 -1.58 -4.17
CA SER A 498 29.28 -2.49 -4.20
C SER A 498 28.96 -3.97 -3.98
N ASN A 499 27.70 -4.46 -4.01
CA ASN A 499 27.44 -5.91 -3.89
C ASN A 499 26.10 -6.45 -4.47
N THR A 500 25.38 -5.68 -5.28
CA THR A 500 24.56 -6.30 -6.33
C THR A 500 25.21 -5.86 -7.62
N ASP A 501 25.99 -6.75 -8.22
CA ASP A 501 26.44 -6.62 -9.61
C ASP A 501 25.21 -6.24 -10.43
N ILE A 502 25.08 -4.96 -10.77
CA ILE A 502 24.24 -4.58 -11.87
C ILE A 502 25.03 -5.05 -13.07
N ASP A 503 24.77 -6.27 -13.51
CA ASP A 503 25.27 -6.72 -14.78
C ASP A 503 24.43 -6.03 -15.86
N VAL A 504 24.71 -4.74 -16.06
CA VAL A 504 24.06 -3.88 -17.06
C VAL A 504 24.23 -4.48 -18.46
N GLU A 505 25.25 -5.34 -18.64
CA GLU A 505 25.61 -5.92 -19.92
C GLU A 505 24.89 -7.24 -20.22
N ASN A 506 24.60 -8.06 -19.21
CA ASN A 506 23.93 -9.34 -19.42
C ASN A 506 22.41 -9.20 -19.58
N ASN A 507 21.87 -9.85 -20.62
CA ASN A 507 20.44 -9.84 -20.94
C ASN A 507 19.67 -10.92 -20.16
N GLU A 508 19.78 -10.90 -18.83
CA GLU A 508 19.08 -11.87 -17.98
C GLU A 508 17.64 -11.44 -17.67
N MET A 509 16.70 -12.38 -17.84
CA MET A 509 15.29 -12.18 -17.53
C MET A 509 15.01 -12.49 -16.05
N LEU A 510 14.54 -11.48 -15.31
CA LEU A 510 13.98 -11.70 -13.96
C LEU A 510 12.55 -12.25 -14.06
N THR A 511 12.07 -12.90 -13.00
CA THR A 511 10.72 -13.51 -12.96
C THR A 511 9.60 -12.56 -12.54
N LYS A 512 9.94 -11.36 -12.06
CA LYS A 512 8.98 -10.36 -11.55
C LYS A 512 9.35 -8.95 -11.99
N ASP A 513 8.34 -8.08 -11.99
CA ASP A 513 8.44 -6.66 -12.34
C ASP A 513 8.81 -5.75 -11.15
N THR A 514 8.82 -6.28 -9.91
CA THR A 514 9.25 -5.56 -8.72
C THR A 514 10.32 -6.32 -7.94
N ILE A 515 11.34 -5.61 -7.44
CA ILE A 515 12.38 -6.19 -6.58
C ILE A 515 11.98 -6.05 -5.12
N ASP A 516 11.88 -7.21 -4.49
CA ASP A 516 11.73 -7.35 -3.06
C ASP A 516 13.12 -7.45 -2.42
N ILE A 517 13.52 -6.46 -1.62
CA ILE A 517 14.81 -6.50 -0.92
C ILE A 517 14.62 -7.21 0.43
N PRO A 518 15.26 -8.36 0.68
CA PRO A 518 15.11 -9.06 1.95
C PRO A 518 15.68 -8.22 3.11
N ASN A 519 14.81 -7.82 4.03
CA ASN A 519 15.20 -7.08 5.23
C ASN A 519 14.87 -7.88 6.52
N PRO A 520 15.75 -8.78 6.97
CA PRO A 520 15.50 -9.61 8.15
C PRO A 520 15.32 -8.77 9.43
N SER A 521 15.95 -7.60 9.49
CA SER A 521 15.80 -6.66 10.61
C SER A 521 14.38 -6.11 10.68
N CYS A 522 13.80 -5.71 9.54
CA CYS A 522 12.42 -5.26 9.46
C CYS A 522 11.43 -6.38 9.82
N THR A 523 11.73 -7.64 9.48
CA THR A 523 10.91 -8.80 9.92
C THR A 523 10.87 -8.91 11.43
N ALA A 524 12.04 -8.85 12.05
CA ALA A 524 12.18 -8.97 13.49
C ALA A 524 11.49 -7.81 14.21
N ILE A 525 11.66 -6.57 13.71
CA ILE A 525 10.98 -5.39 14.24
C ILE A 525 9.46 -5.55 14.14
N ALA A 526 8.93 -5.97 12.99
CA ALA A 526 7.49 -6.18 12.79
C ALA A 526 6.93 -7.23 13.76
N ALA A 527 7.62 -8.36 13.93
CA ALA A 527 7.24 -9.40 14.89
C ALA A 527 7.25 -8.91 16.34
N LEU A 528 8.27 -8.14 16.72
CA LEU A 528 8.38 -7.57 18.06
C LEU A 528 7.30 -6.50 18.33
N LEU A 529 7.06 -5.60 17.36
CA LEU A 529 5.99 -4.60 17.47
C LEU A 529 4.63 -5.29 17.62
N HIS A 530 4.35 -6.31 16.80
CA HIS A 530 3.12 -7.07 16.85
C HIS A 530 2.91 -7.72 18.22
N TYR A 531 3.95 -8.38 18.75
CA TYR A 531 3.91 -8.99 20.08
C TYR A 531 3.66 -7.96 21.20
N PHE A 532 4.51 -6.94 21.33
CA PHE A 532 4.42 -6.01 22.46
C PHE A 532 3.17 -5.11 22.43
N LEU A 533 2.63 -4.84 21.24
CA LEU A 533 1.37 -4.13 21.12
C LEU A 533 0.20 -5.00 21.60
N LEU A 534 0.14 -6.28 21.20
CA LEU A 534 -0.89 -7.21 21.65
C LEU A 534 -0.78 -7.53 23.15
N VAL A 535 0.45 -7.64 23.68
CA VAL A 535 0.72 -7.70 25.12
C VAL A 535 0.16 -6.47 25.84
N THR A 536 0.37 -5.27 25.30
CA THR A 536 -0.16 -4.04 25.89
C THR A 536 -1.68 -4.05 25.96
N PHE A 537 -2.36 -4.47 24.89
CA PHE A 537 -3.82 -4.63 24.89
C PHE A 537 -4.31 -5.68 25.90
N THR A 538 -3.59 -6.80 26.01
CA THR A 538 -3.94 -7.86 26.96
C THR A 538 -3.78 -7.36 28.40
N TRP A 539 -2.71 -6.61 28.71
CA TRP A 539 -2.54 -5.97 30.02
C TRP A 539 -3.56 -4.87 30.29
N ASN A 540 -3.98 -4.09 29.29
CA ASN A 540 -5.11 -3.16 29.43
C ASN A 540 -6.39 -3.92 29.85
N GLY A 541 -6.68 -5.04 29.17
CA GLY A 541 -7.81 -5.93 29.51
C GLY A 541 -7.75 -6.51 30.92
N LEU A 542 -6.58 -7.03 31.29
CA LEU A 542 -6.32 -7.57 32.63
C LEU A 542 -6.43 -6.49 33.71
N SER A 543 -5.99 -5.25 33.43
CA SER A 543 -6.14 -4.11 34.33
C SER A 543 -7.61 -3.72 34.53
N ALA A 544 -8.41 -3.74 33.48
CA ALA A 544 -9.84 -3.46 33.54
C ALA A 544 -10.58 -4.51 34.36
N THR A 545 -10.29 -5.78 34.09
CA THR A 545 -10.88 -6.92 34.80
C THR A 545 -10.47 -6.95 36.28
N GLN A 546 -9.19 -6.69 36.59
CA GLN A 546 -8.72 -6.60 37.97
C GLN A 546 -9.41 -5.45 38.73
N LEU A 547 -9.56 -4.28 38.11
CA LEU A 547 -10.23 -3.15 38.73
C LEU A 547 -11.72 -3.43 38.96
N TYR A 548 -12.38 -4.08 38.01
CA TYR A 548 -13.78 -4.53 38.12
C TYR A 548 -13.98 -5.46 39.33
N PHE A 549 -13.13 -6.49 39.46
CA PHE A 549 -13.19 -7.39 40.60
C PHE A 549 -12.96 -6.66 41.92
N LEU A 550 -11.94 -5.79 42.00
CA LEU A 550 -11.63 -5.06 43.24
C LEU A 550 -12.75 -4.12 43.71
N LEU A 551 -13.49 -3.49 42.79
CA LEU A 551 -14.49 -2.47 43.13
C LEU A 551 -15.91 -3.02 43.30
N ILE A 552 -16.31 -4.03 42.52
CA ILE A 552 -17.72 -4.44 42.41
C ILE A 552 -17.94 -5.83 42.99
N ARG A 553 -17.03 -6.77 42.73
CA ARG A 553 -17.15 -8.15 43.17
C ARG A 553 -16.23 -8.33 44.36
N THR A 554 -16.69 -7.97 45.55
CA THR A 554 -15.98 -7.90 46.86
C THR A 554 -15.31 -9.21 47.35
N MET A 555 -14.68 -9.98 46.47
CA MET A 555 -13.99 -11.23 46.74
C MET A 555 -12.73 -10.92 47.57
N LYS A 556 -12.77 -11.23 48.86
CA LYS A 556 -11.56 -11.51 49.65
C LYS A 556 -11.47 -13.02 49.86
N PRO A 557 -10.27 -13.64 49.73
CA PRO A 557 -9.01 -13.13 49.15
C PRO A 557 -8.85 -13.51 47.67
N LEU A 558 -8.00 -12.79 46.92
CA LEU A 558 -7.57 -13.20 45.58
C LEU A 558 -6.85 -14.56 45.66
N PRO A 559 -6.94 -15.41 44.62
CA PRO A 559 -6.28 -16.72 44.59
C PRO A 559 -4.77 -16.62 44.92
N GLN A 560 -4.23 -17.59 45.66
CA GLN A 560 -2.84 -17.60 46.14
C GLN A 560 -1.81 -17.48 44.99
N HIS A 561 -2.14 -17.94 43.78
CA HIS A 561 -1.30 -17.87 42.57
C HIS A 561 -1.81 -16.88 41.51
N PHE A 562 -2.64 -15.91 41.88
CA PHE A 562 -3.27 -14.96 40.94
C PHE A 562 -2.28 -14.21 40.04
N ILE A 563 -1.11 -13.83 40.57
CA ILE A 563 -0.07 -13.11 39.80
C ILE A 563 0.50 -13.97 38.68
N ILE A 564 0.74 -15.26 38.95
CA ILE A 564 1.27 -16.21 37.96
C ILE A 564 0.24 -16.41 36.85
N PHE A 565 -1.01 -16.67 37.21
CA PHE A 565 -2.11 -16.88 36.25
C PHE A 565 -2.30 -15.67 35.33
N ILE A 566 -2.36 -14.45 35.88
CA ILE A 566 -2.47 -13.23 35.09
C ILE A 566 -1.25 -13.00 34.19
N SER A 567 -0.05 -13.35 34.66
CA SER A 567 1.17 -13.19 33.87
C SER A 567 1.23 -14.18 32.70
N LEU A 568 0.76 -15.42 32.89
CA LEU A 568 0.62 -16.40 31.81
C LEU A 568 -0.34 -15.92 30.73
N ILE A 569 -1.46 -15.30 31.11
CA ILE A 569 -2.40 -14.71 30.14
C ILE A 569 -1.77 -13.49 29.45
N GLY A 570 -1.23 -12.55 30.23
CA GLY A 570 -0.72 -11.27 29.74
C GLY A 570 0.44 -11.37 28.76
N TRP A 571 1.35 -12.33 28.98
CA TRP A 571 2.52 -12.54 28.12
C TRP A 571 2.37 -13.72 27.16
N GLY A 572 1.59 -14.74 27.53
CA GLY A 572 1.48 -16.00 26.79
C GLY A 572 0.48 -15.95 25.64
N VAL A 573 -0.73 -15.41 25.83
CA VAL A 573 -1.74 -15.32 24.76
C VAL A 573 -1.21 -14.56 23.55
N PRO A 574 -0.58 -13.37 23.71
CA PRO A 574 0.03 -12.68 22.58
C PRO A 574 1.14 -13.47 21.89
N ALA A 575 1.94 -14.24 22.63
CA ALA A 575 3.03 -15.02 22.06
C ALA A 575 2.51 -16.13 21.15
N ILE A 576 1.43 -16.80 21.58
CA ILE A 576 0.77 -17.85 20.78
C ILE A 576 0.20 -17.25 19.50
N VAL A 577 -0.49 -16.10 19.58
CA VAL A 577 -1.06 -15.43 18.41
C VAL A 577 0.02 -15.09 17.39
N VAL A 578 1.12 -14.45 17.80
CA VAL A 578 2.21 -14.10 16.88
C VAL A 578 2.87 -15.34 16.29
N ALA A 579 3.15 -16.37 17.09
CA ALA A 579 3.78 -17.60 16.63
C ALA A 579 2.92 -18.36 15.60
N VAL A 580 1.61 -18.45 15.83
CA VAL A 580 0.66 -19.06 14.89
C VAL A 580 0.59 -18.26 13.60
N THR A 581 0.53 -16.94 13.67
CA THR A 581 0.46 -16.07 12.48
C THR A 581 1.69 -16.20 11.60
N VAL A 582 2.89 -16.15 12.19
CA VAL A 582 4.15 -16.36 11.46
C VAL A 582 4.21 -17.78 10.89
N GLY A 583 3.82 -18.79 11.68
CA GLY A 583 3.83 -20.19 11.25
C GLY A 583 2.87 -20.48 10.08
N ILE A 584 1.68 -19.90 10.09
CA ILE A 584 0.70 -20.05 8.99
C ILE A 584 1.24 -19.41 7.72
N ILE A 585 1.78 -18.19 7.80
CA ILE A 585 2.28 -17.49 6.61
C ILE A 585 3.49 -18.21 6.03
N TYR A 586 4.44 -18.63 6.88
CA TYR A 586 5.59 -19.42 6.46
C TYR A 586 5.16 -20.73 5.78
N SER A 587 4.17 -21.43 6.34
CA SER A 587 3.64 -22.68 5.77
C SER A 587 2.91 -22.47 4.43
N GLN A 588 2.11 -21.40 4.31
CA GLN A 588 1.35 -21.08 3.10
C GLN A 588 2.23 -20.60 1.95
N SER A 589 3.36 -19.95 2.25
CA SER A 589 4.25 -19.40 1.22
C SER A 589 5.11 -20.46 0.50
N GLY A 590 5.22 -21.67 1.05
CA GLY A 590 5.96 -22.78 0.42
C GLY A 590 7.45 -22.46 0.20
N ASN A 591 7.99 -22.75 -0.98
CA ASN A 591 9.39 -22.48 -1.36
C ASN A 591 9.63 -21.02 -1.82
N ASN A 592 8.66 -20.13 -1.68
CA ASN A 592 8.85 -18.73 -2.06
C ASN A 592 9.82 -18.06 -1.10
N SER A 593 10.89 -17.48 -1.63
CA SER A 593 11.95 -16.81 -0.86
C SER A 593 11.50 -15.50 -0.18
N ASN A 594 10.26 -15.05 -0.38
CA ASN A 594 9.77 -13.71 -0.03
C ASN A 594 8.53 -13.72 0.88
N TRP A 595 8.29 -14.83 1.60
CA TRP A 595 7.16 -14.99 2.53
C TRP A 595 7.08 -13.87 3.58
N GLU A 596 8.20 -13.20 3.85
CA GLU A 596 8.29 -12.11 4.80
C GLU A 596 7.41 -10.92 4.41
N LEU A 597 7.19 -10.68 3.11
CA LEU A 597 6.32 -9.59 2.62
C LEU A 597 4.84 -9.93 2.74
N ASP A 598 4.49 -11.21 2.78
CA ASP A 598 3.13 -11.65 3.10
C ASP A 598 2.82 -11.42 4.60
N TYR A 599 3.86 -11.34 5.44
CA TYR A 599 3.73 -11.00 6.87
C TYR A 599 3.83 -9.50 7.15
N ARG A 600 4.74 -8.76 6.49
CA ARG A 600 5.03 -7.34 6.78
C ARG A 600 5.08 -6.42 5.56
N GLN A 601 4.89 -5.13 5.80
CA GLN A 601 5.12 -4.03 4.87
C GLN A 601 6.52 -3.45 5.05
N GLU A 602 7.15 -3.03 3.94
CA GLU A 602 8.47 -2.40 3.96
C GLU A 602 8.43 -0.93 4.37
N GLU A 603 7.31 -0.20 4.14
CA GLU A 603 7.19 1.19 4.57
C GLU A 603 7.36 1.30 6.09
N ILE A 604 6.47 0.70 6.87
CA ILE A 604 6.42 0.95 8.32
C ILE A 604 6.90 -0.23 9.17
N CYS A 605 7.54 -1.24 8.58
CA CYS A 605 7.93 -2.49 9.24
C CYS A 605 6.82 -3.02 10.16
N TRP A 606 5.61 -3.07 9.61
CA TRP A 606 4.39 -3.45 10.30
C TRP A 606 3.66 -4.54 9.50
N LEU A 607 2.59 -5.11 10.06
CA LEU A 607 1.83 -6.20 9.43
C LEU A 607 1.30 -5.83 8.04
N ALA A 608 1.35 -6.80 7.12
CA ALA A 608 0.89 -6.64 5.74
C ALA A 608 -0.62 -6.36 5.63
N ILE A 609 -0.97 -5.32 4.86
CA ILE A 609 -2.32 -5.00 4.42
C ILE A 609 -2.39 -5.28 2.92
N PRO A 610 -3.00 -6.39 2.49
CA PRO A 610 -3.21 -6.70 1.07
C PRO A 610 -4.18 -5.71 0.42
N ASN A 611 -4.15 -5.65 -0.90
CA ASN A 611 -5.11 -4.89 -1.70
C ASN A 611 -6.56 -5.34 -1.44
N SER A 612 -7.53 -4.46 -1.72
CA SER A 612 -8.93 -4.52 -1.28
C SER A 612 -9.63 -5.88 -1.49
N ASN A 613 -9.32 -6.60 -2.56
CA ASN A 613 -10.00 -7.87 -2.89
C ASN A 613 -9.57 -9.05 -2.00
N ASP A 614 -8.45 -8.92 -1.28
CA ASP A 614 -7.88 -9.96 -0.42
C ASP A 614 -7.73 -9.51 1.06
N PHE A 615 -8.38 -8.41 1.48
CA PHE A 615 -8.32 -7.93 2.86
C PHE A 615 -8.71 -9.00 3.90
N ILE A 616 -9.62 -9.91 3.53
CA ILE A 616 -10.05 -11.04 4.38
C ILE A 616 -8.89 -12.00 4.67
N LYS A 617 -7.87 -12.11 3.82
CA LYS A 617 -6.69 -12.96 4.06
C LYS A 617 -5.57 -12.25 4.84
N SER A 618 -5.76 -10.98 5.19
CA SER A 618 -4.71 -10.18 5.82
C SER A 618 -4.32 -10.69 7.21
N PRO A 619 -3.03 -10.86 7.51
CA PRO A 619 -2.57 -11.14 8.87
C PRO A 619 -2.87 -9.99 9.84
N PHE A 620 -2.91 -8.74 9.35
CA PHE A 620 -3.30 -7.59 10.15
C PHE A 620 -4.74 -7.70 10.66
N LEU A 621 -5.66 -8.23 9.86
CA LEU A 621 -7.06 -8.42 10.25
C LEU A 621 -7.20 -9.50 11.34
N TRP A 622 -6.77 -10.73 11.04
CA TRP A 622 -7.02 -11.89 11.90
C TRP A 622 -6.15 -11.91 13.15
N SER A 623 -4.89 -11.50 13.05
CA SER A 623 -3.93 -11.59 14.16
C SER A 623 -3.95 -10.36 15.07
N PHE A 624 -4.43 -9.22 14.58
CA PHE A 624 -4.36 -7.96 15.34
C PHE A 624 -5.73 -7.30 15.52
N ILE A 625 -6.43 -6.93 14.42
CA ILE A 625 -7.70 -6.18 14.53
C ILE A 625 -8.77 -6.97 15.30
N ILE A 626 -8.99 -8.24 14.97
CA ILE A 626 -10.03 -9.04 15.62
C ILE A 626 -9.76 -9.22 17.14
N PRO A 627 -8.57 -9.69 17.58
CA PRO A 627 -8.27 -9.80 19.00
C PRO A 627 -8.35 -8.48 19.76
N THR A 628 -7.84 -7.39 19.18
CA THR A 628 -7.84 -6.07 19.83
C THR A 628 -9.23 -5.46 19.93
N THR A 629 -10.09 -5.69 18.93
CA THR A 629 -11.50 -5.26 18.96
C THR A 629 -12.24 -5.90 20.14
N ILE A 630 -12.08 -7.21 20.34
CA ILE A 630 -12.71 -7.95 21.44
C ILE A 630 -12.28 -7.38 22.80
N LEU A 631 -10.98 -7.12 22.98
CA LEU A 631 -10.43 -6.53 24.21
C LEU A 631 -10.94 -5.10 24.43
N LEU A 632 -10.99 -4.27 23.39
CA LEU A 632 -11.48 -2.90 23.47
C LEU A 632 -12.97 -2.82 23.84
N ILE A 633 -13.82 -3.64 23.22
CA ILE A 633 -15.26 -3.70 23.57
C ILE A 633 -15.41 -4.09 25.04
N SER A 634 -14.70 -5.12 25.50
CA SER A 634 -14.73 -5.54 26.91
C SER A 634 -14.30 -4.42 27.85
N ASN A 635 -13.21 -3.71 27.54
CA ASN A 635 -12.71 -2.59 28.33
C ASN A 635 -13.70 -1.43 28.41
N VAL A 636 -14.37 -1.09 27.30
CA VAL A 636 -15.41 -0.05 27.27
C VAL A 636 -16.61 -0.46 28.13
N VAL A 637 -17.09 -1.70 28.02
CA VAL A 637 -18.19 -2.22 28.84
C VAL A 637 -17.83 -2.15 30.33
N ILE A 638 -16.63 -2.61 30.71
CA ILE A 638 -16.15 -2.52 32.09
C ILE A 638 -16.03 -1.08 32.57
N LEU A 639 -15.52 -0.16 31.74
CA LEU A 639 -15.42 1.26 32.06
C LEU A 639 -16.80 1.87 32.33
N ILE A 640 -17.80 1.56 31.51
CA ILE A 640 -19.18 2.00 31.70
C ILE A 640 -19.72 1.48 33.03
N ILE A 641 -19.55 0.18 33.31
CA ILE A 641 -20.02 -0.42 34.56
C ILE A 641 -19.37 0.24 35.79
N ILE A 642 -18.05 0.43 35.79
CA ILE A 642 -17.33 1.09 36.90
C ILE A 642 -17.79 2.53 37.04
N THR A 643 -17.94 3.26 35.94
CA THR A 643 -18.36 4.68 35.97
C THR A 643 -19.76 4.81 36.55
N VAL A 644 -20.71 4.00 36.10
CA VAL A 644 -22.10 4.02 36.59
C VAL A 644 -22.19 3.56 38.05
N LYS A 645 -21.58 2.42 38.40
CA LYS A 645 -21.76 1.80 39.73
C LYS A 645 -20.92 2.45 40.84
N VAL A 646 -19.77 3.06 40.50
CA VAL A 646 -18.80 3.57 41.48
C VAL A 646 -18.65 5.08 41.43
N LEU A 647 -18.53 5.68 40.24
CA LEU A 647 -18.24 7.12 40.10
C LEU A 647 -19.51 8.00 40.09
N TRP A 648 -20.61 7.45 39.58
CA TRP A 648 -21.89 8.15 39.50
C TRP A 648 -22.83 7.87 40.69
N LYS A 649 -22.55 6.84 41.49
CA LYS A 649 -23.30 6.50 42.69
C LYS A 649 -22.88 7.37 43.89
N ASN A 650 -23.19 8.67 43.83
CA ASN A 650 -23.54 9.55 44.97
C ASN A 650 -23.66 11.01 44.50
N ASN A 651 -24.86 11.58 44.72
CA ASN A 651 -25.12 12.90 45.31
C ASN A 651 -26.64 13.13 45.31
N GLN A 652 -27.34 12.55 46.27
CA GLN A 652 -28.71 12.98 46.61
C GLN A 652 -28.77 13.87 47.85
N ASP A 653 -27.66 14.03 48.58
CA ASP A 653 -27.53 14.98 49.68
C ASP A 653 -26.21 15.75 49.61
N LEU A 654 -26.26 17.04 49.97
CA LEU A 654 -25.20 18.05 50.03
C LEU A 654 -25.08 18.99 48.81
N THR A 655 -25.78 20.10 48.96
CA THR A 655 -25.66 21.36 48.22
C THR A 655 -24.34 22.08 48.56
N SER A 656 -23.77 22.78 47.55
CA SER A 656 -22.63 23.73 47.65
C SER A 656 -21.19 23.19 47.40
N THR A 657 -20.85 22.89 46.12
CA THR A 657 -19.50 23.05 45.46
C THR A 657 -19.48 22.33 44.08
N LYS A 658 -20.37 22.70 43.16
CA LYS A 658 -20.74 21.88 41.99
C LYS A 658 -19.67 21.78 40.87
N LYS A 659 -18.88 22.84 40.61
CA LYS A 659 -17.92 22.91 39.47
C LYS A 659 -16.59 22.20 39.73
N PHE A 660 -16.12 22.19 40.98
CA PHE A 660 -14.85 21.55 41.35
C PHE A 660 -14.98 20.03 41.54
N SER A 661 -16.17 19.59 41.99
CA SER A 661 -16.51 18.17 42.14
C SER A 661 -16.63 17.46 40.78
N SER A 662 -17.23 18.08 39.77
CA SER A 662 -17.39 17.48 38.43
C SER A 662 -16.07 17.30 37.68
N LEU A 663 -15.17 18.30 37.71
CA LEU A 663 -13.85 18.21 37.08
C LEU A 663 -12.99 17.10 37.71
N LYS A 664 -13.08 16.91 39.03
CA LYS A 664 -12.40 15.81 39.73
C LYS A 664 -12.93 14.44 39.29
N LYS A 665 -14.25 14.30 39.10
CA LYS A 665 -14.89 13.09 38.56
C LYS A 665 -14.42 12.83 37.12
N ILE A 666 -14.45 13.84 36.25
CA ILE A 666 -13.98 13.75 34.85
C ILE A 666 -12.52 13.31 34.78
N LEU A 667 -11.63 13.97 35.55
CA LEU A 667 -10.22 13.61 35.58
C LEU A 667 -9.94 12.22 36.18
N SER A 668 -10.83 11.71 37.03
CA SER A 668 -10.73 10.33 37.55
C SER A 668 -11.17 9.32 36.50
N THR A 669 -12.30 9.56 35.81
CA THR A 669 -12.77 8.73 34.70
C THR A 669 -11.76 8.71 33.56
N LEU A 670 -11.19 9.87 33.21
CA LEU A 670 -10.16 9.99 32.18
C LEU A 670 -8.91 9.16 32.52
N SER A 671 -8.47 9.18 33.78
CA SER A 671 -7.31 8.37 34.22
C SER A 671 -7.54 6.88 34.01
N ILE A 672 -8.75 6.38 34.31
CA ILE A 672 -9.13 4.97 34.09
C ILE A 672 -9.22 4.66 32.59
N ALA A 673 -9.83 5.55 31.80
CA ALA A 673 -9.98 5.38 30.35
C ALA A 673 -8.63 5.30 29.62
N VAL A 674 -7.64 6.10 30.04
CA VAL A 674 -6.27 6.08 29.50
C VAL A 674 -5.57 4.74 29.80
N ILE A 675 -5.72 4.21 31.01
CA ILE A 675 -5.15 2.90 31.40
C ILE A 675 -5.82 1.76 30.66
N PHE A 676 -7.11 1.87 30.36
CA PHE A 676 -7.84 0.85 29.61
C PHE A 676 -7.59 0.92 28.10
N GLY A 677 -6.88 1.96 27.62
CA GLY A 677 -6.53 2.12 26.22
C GLY A 677 -7.70 2.49 25.30
N VAL A 678 -8.73 3.17 25.80
CA VAL A 678 -9.94 3.51 25.02
C VAL A 678 -9.65 4.44 23.84
N THR A 679 -8.55 5.20 23.87
CA THR A 679 -8.11 6.08 22.78
C THR A 679 -7.83 5.33 21.47
N TRP A 680 -7.62 4.01 21.52
CA TRP A 680 -7.43 3.18 20.34
C TRP A 680 -8.68 3.01 19.48
N ILE A 681 -9.87 3.37 19.96
CA ILE A 681 -11.08 3.44 19.12
C ILE A 681 -10.86 4.42 17.94
N LEU A 682 -10.03 5.45 18.14
CA LEU A 682 -9.70 6.41 17.08
C LEU A 682 -9.03 5.77 15.86
N ALA A 683 -8.36 4.62 16.02
CA ALA A 683 -7.74 3.93 14.88
C ALA A 683 -8.76 3.39 13.87
N TYR A 684 -9.95 3.00 14.31
CA TYR A 684 -10.97 2.45 13.41
C TYR A 684 -11.53 3.53 12.47
N PHE A 685 -11.55 4.80 12.90
CA PHE A 685 -11.93 5.91 12.03
C PHE A 685 -10.91 6.18 10.92
N MET A 686 -9.67 5.70 11.06
CA MET A 686 -8.65 5.78 10.00
C MET A 686 -8.88 4.75 8.88
N LEU A 687 -9.75 3.74 9.10
CA LEU A 687 -10.09 2.72 8.10
C LEU A 687 -11.26 3.14 7.20
N ILE A 688 -11.80 4.35 7.38
CA ILE A 688 -12.86 4.90 6.52
C ILE A 688 -12.25 5.30 5.17
N ASP A 689 -12.96 4.98 4.08
CA ASP A 689 -12.55 5.22 2.69
C ASP A 689 -12.76 6.69 2.27
N ASP A 690 -12.28 7.62 3.10
CA ASP A 690 -12.29 9.06 2.86
C ASP A 690 -10.93 9.64 3.28
N ASP A 691 -10.23 10.24 2.33
CA ASP A 691 -8.85 10.71 2.50
C ASP A 691 -8.73 11.82 3.56
N ASP A 692 -9.68 12.76 3.61
CA ASP A 692 -9.67 13.88 4.56
C ASP A 692 -9.94 13.38 5.98
N VAL A 693 -10.92 12.49 6.14
CA VAL A 693 -11.23 11.84 7.41
C VAL A 693 -10.02 11.05 7.90
N ARG A 694 -9.40 10.25 7.04
CA ARG A 694 -8.22 9.43 7.38
C ARG A 694 -7.06 10.29 7.86
N ILE A 695 -6.77 11.41 7.20
CA ILE A 695 -5.69 12.33 7.58
C ILE A 695 -5.96 12.94 8.96
N VAL A 696 -7.16 13.49 9.19
CA VAL A 696 -7.51 14.15 10.46
C VAL A 696 -7.41 13.17 11.62
N PHE A 697 -8.02 11.99 11.49
CA PHE A 697 -7.99 10.97 12.54
C PHE A 697 -6.58 10.40 12.75
N SER A 698 -5.71 10.37 11.74
CA SER A 698 -4.31 9.96 11.89
C SER A 698 -3.51 10.90 12.81
N TYR A 699 -3.67 12.21 12.67
CA TYR A 699 -3.03 13.18 13.58
C TYR A 699 -3.56 13.07 15.01
N ILE A 700 -4.88 12.95 15.17
CA ILE A 700 -5.52 12.81 16.49
C ILE A 700 -5.08 11.50 17.17
N PHE A 701 -5.12 10.39 16.43
CA PHE A 701 -4.68 9.08 16.90
C PHE A 701 -3.20 9.11 17.31
N CYS A 702 -2.33 9.70 16.48
CA CYS A 702 -0.92 9.86 16.78
C CYS A 702 -0.72 10.66 18.08
N LEU A 703 -1.39 11.80 18.24
CA LEU A 703 -1.26 12.64 19.43
C LEU A 703 -1.63 11.90 20.72
N PHE A 704 -2.79 11.23 20.74
CA PHE A 704 -3.27 10.56 21.95
C PHE A 704 -2.48 9.29 22.29
N ASN A 705 -2.14 8.46 21.30
CA ASN A 705 -1.49 7.18 21.56
C ASN A 705 0.02 7.32 21.81
N THR A 706 0.71 8.20 21.08
CA THR A 706 2.15 8.42 21.34
C THR A 706 2.39 9.09 22.69
N THR A 707 1.44 9.87 23.22
CA THR A 707 1.54 10.49 24.56
C THR A 707 0.91 9.65 25.68
N GLN A 708 0.36 8.46 25.40
CA GLN A 708 -0.39 7.67 26.38
C GLN A 708 0.42 7.36 27.65
N GLY A 709 1.71 7.04 27.52
CA GLY A 709 2.57 6.78 28.69
C GLY A 709 2.81 8.00 29.57
N PHE A 710 2.90 9.20 28.96
CA PHE A 710 2.96 10.46 29.70
C PHE A 710 1.62 10.75 30.41
N GLN A 711 0.50 10.47 29.76
CA GLN A 711 -0.83 10.60 30.37
C GLN A 711 -0.97 9.68 31.59
N ILE A 712 -0.49 8.43 31.53
CA ILE A 712 -0.46 7.50 32.67
C ILE A 712 0.37 8.10 33.82
N PHE A 713 1.58 8.58 33.54
CA PHE A 713 2.42 9.20 34.55
C PHE A 713 1.73 10.38 35.24
N TYR A 714 1.19 11.32 34.45
CA TYR A 714 0.55 12.51 35.01
C TYR A 714 -0.74 12.16 35.78
N LEU A 715 -1.64 11.39 35.16
CA LEU A 715 -2.98 11.14 35.70
C LEU A 715 -3.01 10.10 36.81
N TYR A 716 -2.12 9.11 36.79
CA TYR A 716 -2.11 7.99 37.73
C TYR A 716 -0.97 8.05 38.76
N THR A 717 0.20 8.59 38.39
CA THR A 717 1.35 8.70 39.31
C THR A 717 1.36 10.04 40.04
N VAL A 718 1.52 11.15 39.31
CA VAL A 718 1.74 12.49 39.89
C VAL A 718 0.57 12.98 40.75
N ARG A 719 -0.67 12.64 40.37
CA ARG A 719 -1.88 13.04 41.10
C ARG A 719 -2.10 12.28 42.41
N THR A 720 -1.33 11.23 42.69
CA THR A 720 -1.47 10.50 43.96
C THR A 720 -0.79 11.25 45.10
N LYS A 721 -1.46 11.34 46.25
CA LYS A 721 -0.91 12.00 47.46
C LYS A 721 0.43 11.39 47.90
N ILE A 722 0.60 10.08 47.68
CA ILE A 722 1.85 9.37 47.97
C ILE A 722 3.01 9.98 47.17
N PHE A 723 2.82 10.19 45.86
CA PHE A 723 3.83 10.82 45.01
C PHE A 723 4.10 12.26 45.45
N GLN A 724 3.05 13.05 45.69
CA GLN A 724 3.21 14.46 46.10
C GLN A 724 3.96 14.59 47.43
N ASN A 725 3.70 13.69 48.38
CA ASN A 725 4.36 13.68 49.68
C ASN A 725 5.83 13.25 49.56
N GLU A 726 6.13 12.19 48.83
CA GLU A 726 7.51 11.72 48.62
C GLU A 726 8.32 12.72 47.78
N ALA A 727 7.74 13.28 46.72
CA ALA A 727 8.36 14.34 45.93
C ALA A 727 8.65 15.58 46.79
N SER A 728 7.75 15.95 47.70
CA SER A 728 7.99 17.06 48.65
C SER A 728 9.15 16.77 49.60
N LYS A 729 9.31 15.52 50.08
CA LYS A 729 10.45 15.12 50.93
C LYS A 729 11.77 15.20 50.15
N VAL A 730 11.81 14.68 48.94
CA VAL A 730 13.00 14.72 48.06
C VAL A 730 13.34 16.15 47.66
N LEU A 731 12.35 16.99 47.35
CA LEU A 731 12.58 18.40 47.01
C LEU A 731 13.15 19.18 48.21
N LYS A 732 12.67 18.89 49.43
CA LYS A 732 13.20 19.47 50.68
C LYS A 732 14.61 18.98 51.02
N SER A 733 14.95 17.73 50.71
CA SER A 733 16.31 17.21 50.91
C SER A 733 17.29 17.79 49.89
N LEU A 734 16.88 17.97 48.63
CA LEU A 734 17.68 18.63 47.60
C LEU A 734 17.88 20.13 47.90
N SER A 735 16.84 20.84 48.38
CA SER A 735 16.98 22.26 48.77
C SER A 735 17.90 22.45 49.98
N SER A 736 17.90 21.51 50.93
CA SER A 736 18.80 21.55 52.10
C SER A 736 20.24 21.14 51.77
N SER A 737 20.45 20.32 50.73
CA SER A 737 21.77 19.99 50.19
C SER A 737 22.38 21.12 49.36
N PHE A 738 21.57 21.91 48.65
CA PHE A 738 22.03 23.06 47.85
C PHE A 738 22.32 24.30 48.70
N GLY A 739 21.75 24.39 49.91
CA GLY A 739 22.02 25.47 50.87
C GLY A 739 23.38 25.42 51.56
N ARG A 740 24.30 24.53 51.14
CA ARG A 740 25.62 24.33 51.79
C ARG A 740 26.83 24.65 50.91
N VAL A 741 26.64 25.26 49.73
CA VAL A 741 27.75 25.71 48.86
C VAL A 741 27.62 27.22 48.58
N THR A 742 28.47 27.97 49.29
CA THR A 742 29.02 29.33 49.06
C THR A 742 28.23 30.41 48.29
N SER A 743 28.10 31.55 48.98
CA SER A 743 27.72 32.89 48.54
C SER A 743 28.72 33.60 47.61
N LEU A 744 28.25 34.20 46.50
CA LEU A 744 28.51 35.60 46.01
C LEU A 744 27.76 35.88 44.67
N PRO A 745 27.67 37.14 44.18
CA PRO A 745 26.59 38.10 44.40
C PRO A 745 25.51 38.14 43.29
N SER A 746 24.51 38.98 43.55
CA SER A 746 23.23 39.15 42.87
C SER A 746 23.26 39.28 41.34
N VAL A 747 22.59 38.35 40.67
CA VAL A 747 21.86 38.61 39.43
C VAL A 747 20.42 38.15 39.64
N THR A 748 19.49 39.04 39.32
CA THR A 748 18.04 38.93 39.46
C THR A 748 17.50 37.59 38.94
N PRO A 749 16.90 36.72 39.78
CA PRO A 749 16.24 35.53 39.28
C PRO A 749 14.79 35.83 38.90
N LEU A 750 14.42 35.46 37.69
CA LEU A 750 13.06 35.45 37.16
C LEU A 750 12.12 34.70 38.13
N ARG A 751 11.16 35.43 38.73
CA ARG A 751 10.07 34.90 39.56
C ARG A 751 9.14 34.01 38.73
N LEU A 752 9.47 32.73 38.51
CA LEU A 752 8.55 31.78 37.87
C LEU A 752 8.34 30.46 38.61
N ARG A 753 9.01 30.21 39.75
CA ARG A 753 8.93 28.91 40.46
C ARG A 753 7.96 28.81 41.65
N VAL A 754 7.24 29.87 42.03
CA VAL A 754 6.38 29.84 43.24
C VAL A 754 4.89 29.67 42.93
N ARG A 755 4.42 30.06 41.73
CA ARG A 755 2.98 29.97 41.37
C ARG A 755 2.50 28.54 41.08
N VAL A 756 3.33 27.71 40.43
CA VAL A 756 2.96 26.31 40.13
C VAL A 756 2.90 25.46 41.41
N TYR A 757 3.80 25.73 42.37
CA TYR A 757 3.84 25.03 43.65
C TYR A 757 2.67 25.38 44.58
N ASN A 758 2.20 26.64 44.56
CA ASN A 758 1.03 27.06 45.34
C ASN A 758 -0.31 26.65 44.71
N MET A 759 -0.38 26.48 43.38
CA MET A 759 -1.56 25.88 42.72
C MET A 759 -1.75 24.39 43.07
N LEU A 760 -0.66 23.66 43.28
CA LEU A 760 -0.69 22.24 43.66
C LEU A 760 -1.11 22.03 45.13
N ARG A 761 -1.04 23.06 45.98
CA ARG A 761 -1.23 22.97 47.44
C ARG A 761 -2.66 23.28 47.92
N SER A 762 -3.51 23.89 47.10
CA SER A 762 -4.86 24.32 47.51
C SER A 762 -5.99 23.37 47.06
N LEU A 763 -6.03 22.16 47.63
CA LEU A 763 -7.14 21.21 47.43
C LEU A 763 -7.51 20.55 48.76
N PRO A 764 -8.66 20.89 49.39
CA PRO A 764 -9.11 20.20 50.59
C PRO A 764 -9.71 18.83 50.26
N VAL A 765 -9.63 17.98 51.27
CA VAL A 765 -9.91 16.54 51.30
C VAL A 765 -11.40 16.27 51.45
N LEU A 766 -11.92 15.21 50.81
CA LEU A 766 -13.08 14.49 51.33
C LEU A 766 -12.84 12.98 51.26
N HIS A 767 -12.55 12.44 52.45
CA HIS A 767 -12.71 11.05 52.93
C HIS A 767 -14.15 10.61 52.59
N GLU A 768 -14.46 9.48 51.96
CA GLU A 768 -14.88 8.29 52.74
C GLU A 768 -15.01 6.95 51.96
N HIS A 769 -14.61 6.82 50.69
CA HIS A 769 -14.88 5.56 49.93
C HIS A 769 -13.64 4.79 49.44
N PHE A 770 -12.43 5.17 49.87
CA PHE A 770 -11.16 4.53 49.48
C PHE A 770 -10.39 3.89 50.64
N ARG A 771 -11.10 3.42 51.68
CA ARG A 771 -10.49 2.76 52.84
C ARG A 771 -10.00 1.32 52.60
N LEU A 772 -10.15 0.78 51.38
CA LEU A 772 -9.83 -0.62 51.04
C LEU A 772 -8.41 -0.87 50.49
N LEU A 773 -7.55 0.15 50.49
CA LEU A 773 -6.14 0.07 50.08
C LEU A 773 -5.15 0.39 51.23
N GLU A 774 -5.62 0.58 52.45
CA GLU A 774 -4.81 0.82 53.65
C GLU A 774 -4.78 -0.46 54.50
N SER A 775 -3.59 -1.00 54.78
CA SER A 775 -3.41 -2.17 55.64
C SER A 775 -3.46 -1.73 57.11
N SER A 776 -4.38 -2.32 57.87
CA SER A 776 -4.41 -2.29 59.33
C SER A 776 -3.48 -3.37 59.86
N GLU A 777 -2.35 -2.96 60.44
CA GLU A 777 -1.62 -3.74 61.45
C GLU A 777 -1.15 -2.76 62.52
N GLU A 778 -1.83 -2.76 63.66
CA GLU A 778 -1.27 -2.28 64.93
C GLU A 778 -1.37 -3.43 65.93
N GLU A 779 -0.20 -3.83 66.39
CA GLU A 779 0.10 -4.98 67.24
C GLU A 779 -0.25 -4.66 68.70
N LYS A 780 -0.94 -5.59 69.37
CA LYS A 780 -1.28 -5.53 70.80
C LYS A 780 -0.02 -5.66 71.66
N THR A 781 0.19 -4.71 72.56
CA THR A 781 0.93 -4.94 73.81
C THR A 781 0.23 -4.30 75.00
N LEU A 782 0.20 -5.09 76.09
CA LEU A 782 -0.03 -4.75 77.50
C LEU A 782 -1.46 -4.77 78.09
N SER A 783 -1.74 -5.91 78.73
CA SER A 783 -2.23 -6.10 80.11
C SER A 783 -3.41 -5.27 80.63
N GLU A 784 -4.52 -5.96 80.92
CA GLU A 784 -5.38 -5.63 82.06
C GLU A 784 -5.79 -6.89 82.82
N SER A 785 -5.45 -6.87 84.10
CA SER A 785 -5.87 -7.79 85.16
C SER A 785 -7.37 -7.65 85.42
N TYR A 786 -8.10 -8.76 85.39
CA TYR A 786 -9.42 -8.85 86.03
C TYR A 786 -9.37 -9.77 87.24
N GLN A 787 -9.66 -9.15 88.37
CA GLN A 787 -9.92 -9.74 89.66
C GLN A 787 -11.41 -10.12 89.71
N ALA A 788 -11.72 -11.39 89.92
CA ALA A 788 -13.01 -11.82 90.45
C ALA A 788 -12.84 -13.12 91.23
N ASN A 789 -13.37 -13.08 92.46
CA ASN A 789 -13.23 -14.06 93.51
C ASN A 789 -13.79 -15.45 93.20
N SER A 790 -13.24 -16.40 93.94
CA SER A 790 -13.71 -17.75 94.21
C SER A 790 -15.17 -17.82 94.71
N SER A 791 -15.91 -18.80 94.21
CA SER A 791 -16.79 -19.64 95.02
C SER A 791 -17.14 -20.93 94.28
N ILE A 792 -16.60 -22.03 94.86
CA ILE A 792 -16.87 -23.47 94.67
C ILE A 792 -16.35 -24.10 93.38
#